data_AF-A0A349DVG4-F1
#
_entry.id   AF-A0A349DVG4-F1
#
_cell.length_a   1.000
_cell.length_b   1.000
_cell.length_c   1.000
_cell.angle_alpha   90.00
_cell.angle_beta   90.00
_cell.angle_gamma   90.00
#
_symmetry.space_group_name_H-M   'P 1'
#
loop_
_entity.id
_entity.type
_entity.pdbx_description
1 polymer ?
#
loop_
_entity_poly.entity_id
_entity_poly.type
_entity_poly.pdbx_seq_one_letter_code
_entity_poly.pdbx_strand_id
1 'polypeptide(L)'
;MIRFLYVSIFLGCFQAIGQAQSIASLLEVISSDTSKAFPAYEKLIQKAPRVVEDFFSKSENISLFNEVEYLEYIDPQKDVLAISQFVAYCKQKAFPYQSLVVRKDLMKLKGEMTEYERFFQEKYLLKKLTYQDIACLEFYGFLYGTFQDDRFDISGFDVSLNKLLDILYEKYWTNIVESERLLRFYVYKCLAFTKYKDSEGYNKYYRRFKGQPMEVRDKLMALYRKEQNIQMKQALLIAIYTLETSLPASQKLKLRMPLEQYLQLGKQAIVFLERIVEVREKDLPYLFDQIKKTTQKDKLHLLFSLIDLHKLLGATPYLINLLNDEKTYSVNYVFARYARGGCRRIERRVTVGQRAIKSLNTMFNQVFIQRNLHQLFVINAGFELKGKNSVEQQKNYWQSYWERHQQEVEQWKSRFFKERIQYLQQQKSLRCDVIFKLLEKKKLTKAQRQLILSQTVRVSDISCLRYIDFQEGDFLPKEILEMCQSVSLHYRDYAILVDQVSRDDKEYLLTHFLTKLESYKIKEQGEILRYLLYFDWFKALLLENKQDVRLIELVTQRFKQVYPSYTGKSEDNTLFFLKTFYNNINQKIAHLKQYDLANHWEVMQSFCQALRWEEQSQFLQRWAALKMKKQIQQTIINEYFGIALSKIEDKAISTLIRDMKQMNEYALKCKYLKQVEMPVQRKDGKLDYNLIYKYLHYYFAEEGFVTTGNGVSRGIIEPVIHLLKKEFKSTQESVAYWVDFLMQKKLINVRFKTAFLGNFQLKNTLFD
;
A
#
# COMPACT_ATOMS: atom_id res chain seq x y z
N MET A 1 26.93 -11.88 60.05
CA MET A 1 26.55 -10.66 59.31
C MET A 1 27.58 -10.29 58.21
N ILE A 2 28.88 -10.32 58.48
CA ILE A 2 29.94 -9.99 57.49
C ILE A 2 30.02 -10.97 56.29
N ARG A 3 29.73 -12.27 56.49
CA ARG A 3 29.67 -13.26 55.39
C ARG A 3 28.47 -13.09 54.44
N PHE A 4 27.37 -12.48 54.91
CA PHE A 4 26.19 -12.22 54.07
C PHE A 4 26.42 -11.00 53.16
N LEU A 5 27.14 -9.98 53.66
CA LEU A 5 27.52 -8.81 52.89
C LEU A 5 28.45 -9.16 51.72
N TYR A 6 29.42 -10.07 51.95
CA TYR A 6 30.33 -10.51 50.88
C TYR A 6 29.62 -11.32 49.80
N VAL A 7 28.66 -12.20 50.13
CA VAL A 7 27.91 -12.96 49.13
C VAL A 7 26.99 -12.03 48.30
N SER A 8 26.38 -11.00 48.91
CA SER A 8 25.58 -10.01 48.19
C SER A 8 26.43 -9.06 47.32
N ILE A 9 27.64 -8.69 47.76
CA ILE A 9 28.59 -7.91 46.96
C ILE A 9 29.18 -8.79 45.83
N PHE A 10 29.45 -10.07 46.08
CA PHE A 10 29.97 -10.99 45.07
C PHE A 10 28.91 -11.38 44.01
N LEU A 11 27.64 -11.51 44.39
CA LEU A 11 26.50 -11.64 43.45
C LEU A 11 26.21 -10.33 42.70
N GLY A 12 26.37 -9.17 43.35
CA GLY A 12 26.30 -7.87 42.70
C GLY A 12 27.43 -7.64 41.69
N CYS A 13 28.65 -8.11 42.00
CA CYS A 13 29.78 -8.06 41.09
C CYS A 13 29.63 -9.06 39.93
N PHE A 14 29.08 -10.27 40.13
CA PHE A 14 28.81 -11.19 39.01
C PHE A 14 27.66 -10.73 38.09
N GLN A 15 26.65 -10.02 38.61
CA GLN A 15 25.67 -9.34 37.77
C GLN A 15 26.27 -8.15 37.00
N ALA A 16 27.31 -7.50 37.54
CA ALA A 16 28.03 -6.41 36.86
C ALA A 16 29.10 -6.89 35.85
N ILE A 17 29.73 -8.04 36.10
CA ILE A 17 30.81 -8.59 35.26
C ILE A 17 30.26 -9.33 34.01
N GLY A 18 28.96 -9.67 34.00
CA GLY A 18 28.30 -10.29 32.85
C GLY A 18 27.92 -9.36 31.69
N GLN A 19 27.88 -8.03 31.84
CA GLN A 19 27.43 -7.13 30.76
C GLN A 19 28.04 -5.71 30.82
N ALA A 20 29.26 -5.55 30.32
CA ALA A 20 29.70 -4.27 29.77
C ALA A 20 30.43 -4.45 28.42
N GLN A 21 29.94 -5.34 27.56
CA GLN A 21 30.32 -5.27 26.14
C GLN A 21 29.90 -3.90 25.61
N SER A 22 30.88 -3.13 25.12
CA SER A 22 30.66 -1.82 24.50
C SER A 22 29.84 -1.99 23.22
N ILE A 23 29.03 -1.00 22.84
CA ILE A 23 28.26 -1.08 21.59
C ILE A 23 29.19 -1.27 20.38
N ALA A 24 30.38 -0.65 20.40
CA ALA A 24 31.41 -0.84 19.39
C ALA A 24 31.84 -2.31 19.24
N SER A 25 32.11 -3.02 20.35
CA SER A 25 32.49 -4.44 20.30
C SER A 25 31.35 -5.35 19.78
N LEU A 26 30.09 -5.02 20.10
CA LEU A 26 28.94 -5.76 19.56
C LEU A 26 28.84 -5.55 18.05
N LEU A 27 29.16 -4.35 17.58
CA LEU A 27 29.12 -4.00 16.18
C LEU A 27 30.20 -4.66 15.34
N GLU A 28 31.43 -4.72 15.86
CA GLU A 28 32.49 -5.49 15.21
C GLU A 28 32.09 -6.96 15.03
N VAL A 29 31.43 -7.56 16.02
CA VAL A 29 30.90 -8.93 15.90
C VAL A 29 29.78 -9.03 14.87
N ILE A 30 28.87 -8.04 14.85
CA ILE A 30 27.79 -7.95 13.86
C ILE A 30 28.34 -7.70 12.44
N SER A 31 29.48 -7.03 12.27
CA SER A 31 30.03 -6.77 10.94
C SER A 31 30.95 -7.87 10.43
N SER A 32 31.50 -8.72 11.31
CA SER A 32 32.55 -9.69 10.95
C SER A 32 32.15 -11.16 10.94
N ASP A 33 31.13 -11.57 11.71
CA ASP A 33 30.81 -12.99 11.91
C ASP A 33 29.29 -13.23 11.83
N THR A 34 28.81 -13.74 10.69
CA THR A 34 27.39 -14.03 10.45
C THR A 34 26.79 -14.98 11.48
N SER A 35 27.59 -15.89 12.04
CA SER A 35 27.13 -16.87 13.04
C SER A 35 26.96 -16.26 14.44
N LYS A 36 27.74 -15.21 14.76
CA LYS A 36 27.68 -14.51 16.07
C LYS A 36 26.95 -13.18 16.01
N ALA A 37 26.64 -12.67 14.82
CA ALA A 37 25.93 -11.41 14.62
C ALA A 37 24.54 -11.42 15.24
N PHE A 38 23.81 -12.54 15.14
CA PHE A 38 22.46 -12.64 15.70
C PHE A 38 22.44 -12.48 17.24
N PRO A 39 23.23 -13.24 18.03
CA PRO A 39 23.36 -13.00 19.47
C PRO A 39 23.88 -11.60 19.85
N ALA A 40 24.80 -11.03 19.05
CA ALA A 40 25.34 -9.70 19.31
C ALA A 40 24.28 -8.61 19.08
N TYR A 41 23.46 -8.75 18.04
CA TYR A 41 22.35 -7.86 17.76
C TYR A 41 21.24 -7.96 18.82
N GLU A 42 20.88 -9.18 19.25
CA GLU A 42 19.94 -9.39 20.36
C GLU A 42 20.39 -8.68 21.64
N LYS A 43 21.71 -8.60 21.90
CA LYS A 43 22.27 -7.81 23.01
C LYS A 43 22.21 -6.30 22.77
N LEU A 44 22.47 -5.84 21.56
CA LEU A 44 22.46 -4.43 21.18
C LEU A 44 21.08 -3.80 21.42
N ILE A 45 20.01 -4.42 20.91
CA ILE A 45 18.63 -3.93 21.06
C ILE A 45 18.16 -3.93 22.52
N GLN A 46 18.86 -4.60 23.43
CA GLN A 46 18.55 -4.62 24.85
C GLN A 46 19.31 -3.55 25.67
N LYS A 47 20.21 -2.79 25.05
CA LYS A 47 20.91 -1.65 25.68
C LYS A 47 19.93 -0.51 25.95
N ALA A 48 20.32 0.40 26.85
CA ALA A 48 19.50 1.55 27.21
C ALA A 48 19.37 2.53 26.03
N PRO A 49 18.16 3.11 25.78
CA PRO A 49 17.91 3.95 24.61
C PRO A 49 18.88 5.12 24.44
N ARG A 50 19.25 5.82 25.53
CA ARG A 50 20.22 6.92 25.48
C ARG A 50 21.58 6.47 24.96
N VAL A 51 22.05 5.31 25.41
CA VAL A 51 23.35 4.75 24.99
C VAL A 51 23.32 4.40 23.49
N VAL A 52 22.20 3.89 23.00
CA VAL A 52 21.99 3.63 21.56
C VAL A 52 21.95 4.94 20.77
N GLU A 53 21.20 5.94 21.24
CA GLU A 53 21.08 7.26 20.60
C GLU A 53 22.44 7.98 20.53
N ASP A 54 23.17 8.04 21.64
CA ASP A 54 24.50 8.65 21.74
C ASP A 54 25.49 7.94 20.81
N PHE A 55 25.42 6.62 20.71
CA PHE A 55 26.28 5.85 19.83
C PHE A 55 26.04 6.16 18.35
N PHE A 56 24.78 6.16 17.90
CA PHE A 56 24.45 6.47 16.50
C PHE A 56 24.48 7.97 16.18
N SER A 57 24.76 8.86 17.15
CA SER A 57 24.99 10.28 16.89
C SER A 57 26.23 10.54 16.01
N LYS A 58 27.15 9.58 15.97
CA LYS A 58 28.33 9.60 15.09
C LYS A 58 28.03 8.92 13.76
N SER A 59 28.28 9.61 12.65
CA SER A 59 27.97 9.11 11.30
C SER A 59 28.75 7.85 10.92
N GLU A 60 29.98 7.69 11.41
CA GLU A 60 30.82 6.50 11.19
C GLU A 60 30.14 5.21 11.66
N ASN A 61 29.41 5.27 12.78
CA ASN A 61 28.70 4.13 13.36
C ASN A 61 27.46 3.72 12.56
N ILE A 62 26.85 4.67 11.85
CA ILE A 62 25.73 4.39 10.94
C ILE A 62 26.27 3.69 9.68
N SER A 63 27.41 4.14 9.14
CA SER A 63 28.03 3.53 7.96
C SER A 63 28.40 2.07 8.20
N LEU A 64 29.03 1.75 9.33
CA LEU A 64 29.37 0.37 9.71
C LEU A 64 28.16 -0.57 9.72
N PHE A 65 26.98 -0.06 10.09
CA PHE A 65 25.74 -0.83 10.10
C PHE A 65 25.16 -1.05 8.70
N ASN A 66 25.34 -0.08 7.79
CA ASN A 66 24.85 -0.15 6.42
C ASN A 66 25.70 -1.04 5.51
N GLU A 67 26.94 -1.33 5.91
CA GLU A 67 27.88 -2.18 5.16
C GLU A 67 27.66 -3.68 5.41
N VAL A 68 26.76 -4.07 6.33
CA VAL A 68 26.47 -5.48 6.65
C VAL A 68 25.38 -6.03 5.72
N GLU A 69 25.79 -6.79 4.70
CA GLU A 69 24.92 -7.25 3.61
C GLU A 69 23.71 -8.10 4.04
N TYR A 70 23.80 -8.82 5.16
CA TYR A 70 22.75 -9.71 5.66
C TYR A 70 21.79 -9.05 6.66
N LEU A 71 21.90 -7.73 6.87
CA LEU A 71 20.96 -6.97 7.68
C LEU A 71 20.10 -6.04 6.81
N GLU A 72 18.79 -6.11 6.98
CA GLU A 72 17.86 -5.26 6.23
C GLU A 72 17.40 -4.06 7.07
N TYR A 73 18.00 -2.89 6.82
CA TYR A 73 17.59 -1.62 7.44
C TYR A 73 17.27 -0.55 6.42
N ILE A 74 16.24 0.25 6.74
CA ILE A 74 15.97 1.52 6.05
C ILE A 74 16.69 2.69 6.74
N ASP A 75 16.94 2.58 8.05
CA ASP A 75 17.56 3.60 8.92
C ASP A 75 17.96 2.90 10.24
N PRO A 76 19.19 2.38 10.34
CA PRO A 76 19.64 1.57 11.47
C PRO A 76 19.49 2.27 12.82
N GLN A 77 19.79 3.58 12.87
CA GLN A 77 19.66 4.38 14.08
C GLN A 77 18.22 4.37 14.60
N LYS A 78 17.26 4.63 13.72
CA LYS A 78 15.84 4.67 14.13
C LYS A 78 15.31 3.29 14.52
N ASP A 79 15.74 2.23 13.83
CA ASP A 79 15.23 0.87 14.07
C ASP A 79 15.71 0.31 15.40
N VAL A 80 17.02 0.37 15.62
CA VAL A 80 17.63 -0.12 16.86
C VAL A 80 17.13 0.70 18.04
N LEU A 81 17.00 2.03 17.89
CA LEU A 81 16.47 2.89 18.94
C LEU A 81 15.00 2.58 19.26
N ALA A 82 14.14 2.34 18.27
CA ALA A 82 12.74 1.99 18.48
C ALA A 82 12.58 0.68 19.27
N ILE A 83 13.34 -0.35 18.91
CA ILE A 83 13.31 -1.65 19.60
C ILE A 83 13.89 -1.52 21.01
N SER A 84 14.99 -0.77 21.17
CA SER A 84 15.57 -0.47 22.49
C SER A 84 14.60 0.26 23.41
N GLN A 85 13.87 1.26 22.88
CA GLN A 85 12.81 1.96 23.61
C GLN A 85 11.66 1.02 23.99
N PHE A 86 11.25 0.11 23.09
CA PHE A 86 10.26 -0.91 23.38
C PHE A 86 10.70 -1.85 24.51
N VAL A 87 11.90 -2.41 24.43
CA VAL A 87 12.47 -3.29 25.46
C VAL A 87 12.61 -2.58 26.80
N ALA A 88 13.11 -1.34 26.82
CA ALA A 88 13.26 -0.55 28.03
C ALA A 88 11.90 -0.32 28.72
N TYR A 89 10.85 -0.01 27.95
CA TYR A 89 9.50 0.15 28.48
C TYR A 89 8.94 -1.15 29.02
N CYS A 90 9.11 -2.27 28.30
CA CYS A 90 8.68 -3.60 28.77
C CYS A 90 9.35 -3.96 30.10
N LYS A 91 10.66 -3.74 30.24
CA LYS A 91 11.38 -3.92 31.51
C LYS A 91 10.83 -3.02 32.61
N GLN A 92 10.71 -1.72 32.35
CA GLN A 92 10.24 -0.74 33.34
C GLN A 92 8.81 -1.02 33.83
N LYS A 93 7.94 -1.50 32.95
CA LYS A 93 6.52 -1.74 33.24
C LYS A 93 6.20 -3.23 33.47
N ALA A 94 7.21 -4.07 33.61
CA ALA A 94 7.09 -5.51 33.81
C ALA A 94 6.12 -6.18 32.80
N PHE A 95 6.24 -5.84 31.52
CA PHE A 95 5.58 -6.59 30.45
C PHE A 95 6.53 -7.69 29.94
N PRO A 96 6.05 -8.94 29.83
CA PRO A 96 6.84 -10.00 29.24
C PRO A 96 7.06 -9.69 27.75
N TYR A 97 8.30 -9.76 27.29
CA TYR A 97 8.69 -9.54 25.89
C TYR A 97 9.65 -10.63 25.36
N GLN A 98 10.00 -11.60 26.21
CA GLN A 98 10.80 -12.77 25.86
C GLN A 98 10.12 -14.03 26.41
N SER A 99 10.14 -15.09 25.62
CA SER A 99 9.60 -16.40 26.00
C SER A 99 10.30 -17.47 25.19
N LEU A 100 10.96 -18.42 25.87
CA LEU A 100 11.64 -19.56 25.22
C LEU A 100 10.66 -20.42 24.41
N VAL A 101 9.43 -20.54 24.91
CA VAL A 101 8.37 -21.30 24.25
C VAL A 101 7.97 -20.63 22.94
N VAL A 102 7.68 -19.31 22.98
CA VAL A 102 7.35 -18.53 21.78
C VAL A 102 8.52 -18.52 20.80
N ARG A 103 9.76 -18.39 21.28
CA ARG A 103 10.97 -18.44 20.46
C ARG A 103 11.08 -19.76 19.68
N LYS A 104 10.91 -20.90 20.35
CA LYS A 104 10.96 -22.23 19.72
C LYS A 104 9.87 -22.39 18.66
N ASP A 105 8.66 -21.95 18.99
CA ASP A 105 7.49 -22.00 18.12
C ASP A 105 7.67 -21.13 16.85
N LEU A 106 8.27 -19.93 17.00
CA LEU A 106 8.62 -19.05 15.86
C LEU A 106 9.77 -19.61 15.02
N MET A 107 10.76 -20.25 15.63
CA MET A 107 11.83 -20.93 14.88
C MET A 107 11.32 -22.06 14.01
N LYS A 108 10.26 -22.76 14.46
CA LYS A 108 9.58 -23.73 13.61
C LYS A 108 8.96 -23.04 12.39
N LEU A 109 8.24 -21.92 12.57
CA LEU A 109 7.69 -21.14 11.45
C LEU A 109 8.76 -20.57 10.51
N LYS A 110 9.95 -20.28 11.01
CA LYS A 110 11.07 -19.78 10.18
C LYS A 110 11.66 -20.87 9.26
N GLY A 111 11.49 -22.15 9.61
CA GLY A 111 11.98 -23.29 8.82
C GLY A 111 11.23 -23.50 7.51
N GLU A 112 11.77 -24.39 6.67
CA GLU A 112 11.13 -24.83 5.43
C GLU A 112 9.84 -25.62 5.73
N MET A 113 8.73 -25.22 5.11
CA MET A 113 7.43 -25.87 5.23
C MET A 113 6.56 -25.55 4.01
N THR A 114 5.67 -26.47 3.66
CA THR A 114 4.61 -26.21 2.68
C THR A 114 3.62 -25.17 3.22
N GLU A 115 2.87 -24.50 2.33
CA GLU A 115 1.87 -23.51 2.77
C GLU A 115 0.86 -24.13 3.76
N TYR A 116 0.42 -25.37 3.53
CA TYR A 116 -0.55 -26.04 4.41
C TYR A 116 0.04 -26.35 5.79
N GLU A 117 1.28 -26.84 5.86
CA GLU A 117 1.98 -27.06 7.13
C GLU A 117 2.14 -25.76 7.91
N ARG A 118 2.47 -24.66 7.22
CA ARG A 118 2.54 -23.31 7.77
C ARG A 118 1.19 -22.88 8.35
N PHE A 119 0.11 -23.04 7.59
CA PHE A 119 -1.25 -22.74 8.05
C PHE A 119 -1.65 -23.51 9.31
N PHE A 120 -1.33 -24.81 9.37
CA PHE A 120 -1.61 -25.62 10.56
C PHE A 120 -0.78 -25.17 11.77
N GLN A 121 0.49 -24.84 11.57
CA GLN A 121 1.34 -24.31 12.62
C GLN A 121 0.83 -22.95 13.12
N GLU A 122 0.45 -22.04 12.23
CA GLU A 122 -0.16 -20.75 12.59
C GLU A 122 -1.44 -20.95 13.42
N LYS A 123 -2.34 -21.84 12.98
CA LYS A 123 -3.56 -22.21 13.73
C LYS A 123 -3.26 -22.75 15.12
N TYR A 124 -2.27 -23.64 15.23
CA TYR A 124 -1.83 -24.20 16.50
C TYR A 124 -1.35 -23.09 17.44
N LEU A 125 -0.55 -22.14 16.93
CA LEU A 125 -0.07 -21.01 17.71
C LEU A 125 -1.20 -20.08 18.16
N LEU A 126 -2.17 -19.76 17.31
CA LEU A 126 -3.31 -18.91 17.67
C LEU A 126 -4.19 -19.48 18.80
N LYS A 127 -4.23 -20.80 18.94
CA LYS A 127 -4.93 -21.47 20.05
C LYS A 127 -4.19 -21.30 21.37
N LYS A 128 -2.85 -21.38 21.34
CA LYS A 128 -1.97 -21.37 22.52
C LYS A 128 -1.63 -19.97 23.01
N LEU A 129 -1.42 -19.02 22.09
CA LEU A 129 -0.90 -17.70 22.41
C LEU A 129 -1.94 -16.82 23.13
N THR A 130 -1.45 -16.08 24.12
CA THR A 130 -2.19 -15.15 24.97
C THR A 130 -1.86 -13.70 24.62
N TYR A 131 -2.60 -12.75 25.18
CA TYR A 131 -2.30 -11.32 24.99
C TYR A 131 -0.93 -10.93 25.57
N GLN A 132 -0.39 -11.72 26.51
CA GLN A 132 0.95 -11.51 27.08
C GLN A 132 2.07 -11.87 26.10
N ASP A 133 1.80 -12.77 25.16
CA ASP A 133 2.78 -13.24 24.18
C ASP A 133 2.93 -12.27 22.99
N ILE A 134 2.01 -11.31 22.82
CA ILE A 134 2.04 -10.35 21.71
C ILE A 134 3.36 -9.56 21.69
N ALA A 135 3.82 -9.09 22.85
CA ALA A 135 5.09 -8.36 22.94
C ALA A 135 6.30 -9.26 22.64
N CYS A 136 6.22 -10.55 22.95
CA CYS A 136 7.24 -11.54 22.57
C CYS A 136 7.29 -11.75 21.05
N LEU A 137 6.13 -11.86 20.41
CA LEU A 137 6.03 -11.97 18.95
C LEU A 137 6.60 -10.74 18.26
N GLU A 138 6.29 -9.54 18.75
CA GLU A 138 6.86 -8.29 18.23
C GLU A 138 8.38 -8.26 18.39
N PHE A 139 8.88 -8.53 19.60
CA PHE A 139 10.33 -8.56 19.87
C PHE A 139 11.07 -9.53 18.95
N TYR A 140 10.64 -10.79 18.90
CA TYR A 140 11.27 -11.80 18.06
C TYR A 140 11.03 -11.53 16.58
N GLY A 141 9.90 -10.96 16.23
CA GLY A 141 9.59 -10.55 14.88
C GLY A 141 10.55 -9.49 14.34
N PHE A 142 10.79 -8.43 15.12
CA PHE A 142 11.80 -7.44 14.77
C PHE A 142 13.19 -8.04 14.73
N LEU A 143 13.52 -8.89 15.72
CA LEU A 143 14.81 -9.56 15.78
C LEU A 143 15.06 -10.46 14.56
N TYR A 144 14.08 -11.24 14.11
CA TYR A 144 14.22 -12.18 12.99
C TYR A 144 14.03 -11.53 11.62
N GLY A 145 13.10 -10.59 11.49
CA GLY A 145 12.84 -9.87 10.23
C GLY A 145 13.95 -8.90 9.84
N THR A 146 14.95 -8.71 10.70
CA THR A 146 16.13 -7.88 10.42
C THR A 146 17.25 -8.66 9.70
N PHE A 147 17.25 -9.99 9.78
CA PHE A 147 18.32 -10.83 9.21
C PHE A 147 17.88 -11.50 7.90
N GLN A 148 18.62 -11.26 6.83
CA GLN A 148 18.53 -12.03 5.59
C GLN A 148 19.38 -13.30 5.72
N ASP A 149 18.74 -14.46 5.58
CA ASP A 149 19.39 -15.77 5.60
C ASP A 149 18.62 -16.67 4.62
N ASP A 150 19.24 -16.91 3.47
CA ASP A 150 18.67 -17.67 2.34
C ASP A 150 18.33 -19.12 2.69
N ARG A 151 18.78 -19.63 3.85
CA ARG A 151 18.42 -20.96 4.36
C ARG A 151 17.03 -21.02 5.00
N PHE A 152 16.35 -19.88 5.12
CA PHE A 152 15.06 -19.79 5.78
C PHE A 152 14.02 -19.12 4.88
N ASP A 153 12.77 -19.57 4.99
CA ASP A 153 11.65 -18.92 4.31
C ASP A 153 11.22 -17.66 5.09
N ILE A 154 12.03 -16.61 4.96
CA ILE A 154 11.80 -15.31 5.61
C ILE A 154 10.48 -14.71 5.11
N SER A 155 10.18 -14.86 3.82
CA SER A 155 8.95 -14.36 3.23
C SER A 155 7.70 -15.00 3.84
N GLY A 156 7.70 -16.32 4.02
CA GLY A 156 6.63 -17.06 4.67
C GLY A 156 6.56 -16.78 6.17
N PHE A 157 7.69 -16.64 6.86
CA PHE A 157 7.76 -16.31 8.29
C PHE A 157 7.13 -14.95 8.59
N ASP A 158 7.48 -13.93 7.80
CA ASP A 158 6.96 -12.58 7.93
C ASP A 158 5.44 -12.53 7.75
N VAL A 159 4.94 -13.22 6.71
CA VAL A 159 3.50 -13.34 6.47
C VAL A 159 2.82 -14.02 7.65
N SER A 160 3.38 -15.12 8.17
CA SER A 160 2.85 -15.81 9.35
C SER A 160 2.81 -14.90 10.57
N LEU A 161 3.90 -14.22 10.89
CA LEU A 161 3.99 -13.34 12.06
C LEU A 161 2.96 -12.22 12.01
N ASN A 162 2.82 -11.59 10.85
CA ASN A 162 1.87 -10.50 10.64
C ASN A 162 0.42 -10.99 10.83
N LYS A 163 0.07 -12.16 10.29
CA LYS A 163 -1.23 -12.81 10.53
C LYS A 163 -1.46 -13.10 12.02
N LEU A 164 -0.46 -13.68 12.69
CA LEU A 164 -0.55 -14.01 14.11
C LEU A 164 -0.83 -12.76 14.95
N LEU A 165 -0.06 -11.69 14.74
CA LEU A 165 -0.24 -10.43 15.46
C LEU A 165 -1.61 -9.81 15.20
N ASP A 166 -2.04 -9.78 13.95
CA ASP A 166 -3.33 -9.21 13.57
C ASP A 166 -4.50 -9.95 14.24
N ILE A 167 -4.49 -11.28 14.22
CA ILE A 167 -5.54 -12.09 14.84
C ILE A 167 -5.47 -12.02 16.36
N LEU A 168 -4.28 -11.99 16.96
CA LEU A 168 -4.15 -11.88 18.42
C LEU A 168 -4.62 -10.52 18.92
N TYR A 169 -4.28 -9.44 18.21
CA TYR A 169 -4.80 -8.12 18.52
C TYR A 169 -6.32 -8.07 18.42
N GLU A 170 -6.90 -8.64 17.37
CA GLU A 170 -8.35 -8.73 17.21
C GLU A 170 -8.99 -9.55 18.35
N LYS A 171 -8.44 -10.73 18.65
CA LYS A 171 -8.92 -11.65 19.69
C LYS A 171 -8.94 -10.99 21.06
N TYR A 172 -7.89 -10.25 21.40
CA TYR A 172 -7.69 -9.69 22.73
C TYR A 172 -7.96 -8.18 22.80
N TRP A 173 -8.53 -7.57 21.75
CA TRP A 173 -8.72 -6.13 21.69
C TRP A 173 -9.58 -5.61 22.85
N THR A 174 -10.68 -6.31 23.17
CA THR A 174 -11.53 -5.96 24.30
C THR A 174 -10.73 -5.95 25.61
N ASN A 175 -9.91 -6.98 25.86
CA ASN A 175 -9.04 -7.02 27.04
C ASN A 175 -8.04 -5.85 27.08
N ILE A 176 -7.46 -5.51 25.92
CA ILE A 176 -6.53 -4.39 25.78
C ILE A 176 -7.22 -3.08 26.12
N VAL A 177 -8.42 -2.84 25.57
CA VAL A 177 -9.18 -1.60 25.78
C VAL A 177 -9.80 -1.50 27.17
N GLU A 178 -10.13 -2.61 27.81
CA GLU A 178 -10.66 -2.63 29.19
C GLU A 178 -9.60 -2.36 30.24
N SER A 179 -8.35 -2.74 29.98
CA SER A 179 -7.24 -2.49 30.89
C SER A 179 -6.54 -1.17 30.55
N GLU A 180 -6.60 -0.19 31.46
CA GLU A 180 -5.87 1.08 31.33
C GLU A 180 -4.37 0.83 31.07
N ARG A 181 -3.79 -0.17 31.75
CA ARG A 181 -2.38 -0.57 31.60
C ARG A 181 -2.09 -1.12 30.19
N LEU A 182 -2.93 -1.99 29.64
CA LEU A 182 -2.72 -2.57 28.31
C LEU A 182 -3.00 -1.56 27.20
N LEU A 183 -4.05 -0.74 27.32
CA LEU A 183 -4.35 0.32 26.37
C LEU A 183 -3.22 1.35 26.29
N ARG A 184 -2.69 1.77 27.46
CA ARG A 184 -1.53 2.66 27.53
C ARG A 184 -0.29 2.04 26.91
N PHE A 185 -0.06 0.73 27.10
CA PHE A 185 1.05 0.03 26.45
C PHE A 185 0.86 -0.04 24.93
N TYR A 186 -0.35 -0.32 24.44
CA TYR A 186 -0.63 -0.32 23.01
C TYR A 186 -0.37 1.04 22.36
N VAL A 187 -0.82 2.14 22.99
CA VAL A 187 -0.55 3.50 22.50
C VAL A 187 0.95 3.83 22.55
N TYR A 188 1.69 3.31 23.53
CA TYR A 188 3.15 3.43 23.57
C TYR A 188 3.81 2.71 22.38
N LYS A 189 3.31 1.53 21.98
CA LYS A 189 3.79 0.87 20.75
C LYS A 189 3.55 1.74 19.51
N CYS A 190 2.42 2.46 19.44
CA CYS A 190 2.17 3.44 18.38
C CYS A 190 3.20 4.60 18.37
N LEU A 191 3.82 4.91 19.51
CA LEU A 191 4.90 5.90 19.61
C LEU A 191 6.26 5.29 19.22
N ALA A 192 6.58 4.09 19.73
CA ALA A 192 7.86 3.44 19.50
C ALA A 192 8.04 3.01 18.03
N PHE A 193 6.98 2.48 17.41
CA PHE A 193 7.05 1.88 16.07
C PHE A 193 6.67 2.83 14.94
N THR A 194 6.98 4.14 15.07
CA THR A 194 6.59 5.21 14.12
C THR A 194 7.15 5.07 12.70
N LYS A 195 8.04 4.10 12.47
CA LYS A 195 8.63 3.79 11.15
C LYS A 195 7.82 2.78 10.33
N TYR A 196 7.03 1.91 10.95
CA TYR A 196 6.19 0.91 10.25
C TYR A 196 4.96 1.61 9.69
N LYS A 197 5.22 2.37 8.64
CA LYS A 197 4.23 3.16 7.94
C LYS A 197 3.52 2.30 6.94
N ASP A 198 2.22 2.52 6.85
CA ASP A 198 1.46 2.06 5.72
C ASP A 198 1.74 2.86 4.44
N SER A 199 1.13 2.43 3.34
CA SER A 199 1.11 3.13 2.05
C SER A 199 0.64 4.60 2.14
N GLU A 200 -0.08 4.98 3.20
CA GLU A 200 -0.55 6.34 3.46
C GLU A 200 0.37 7.14 4.40
N GLY A 201 1.41 6.53 4.97
CA GLY A 201 2.38 7.16 5.86
C GLY A 201 2.03 7.09 7.35
N TYR A 202 0.99 6.37 7.77
CA TYR A 202 0.61 6.18 9.18
C TYR A 202 1.34 5.01 9.81
N ASN A 203 1.75 5.15 11.08
CA ASN A 203 2.12 3.97 11.87
C ASN A 203 0.93 3.00 11.91
N LYS A 204 1.13 1.78 11.39
CA LYS A 204 0.10 0.74 11.25
C LYS A 204 -0.64 0.44 12.55
N TYR A 205 0.00 0.58 13.70
CA TYR A 205 -0.63 0.39 15.00
C TYR A 205 -1.80 1.38 15.27
N TYR A 206 -1.80 2.58 14.67
CA TYR A 206 -2.93 3.50 14.86
C TYR A 206 -4.21 3.03 14.15
N ARG A 207 -4.11 2.16 13.14
CA ARG A 207 -5.28 1.68 12.38
C ARG A 207 -6.30 0.96 13.27
N ARG A 208 -5.85 0.31 14.34
CA ARG A 208 -6.75 -0.37 15.29
C ARG A 208 -7.73 0.57 16.00
N PHE A 209 -7.45 1.87 16.03
CA PHE A 209 -8.38 2.86 16.55
C PHE A 209 -9.46 3.28 15.55
N LYS A 210 -9.28 3.06 14.25
CA LYS A 210 -10.27 3.39 13.21
C LYS A 210 -11.55 2.58 13.41
N GLY A 211 -12.71 3.24 13.38
CA GLY A 211 -14.01 2.59 13.51
C GLY A 211 -14.34 2.06 14.91
N GLN A 212 -13.53 2.37 15.93
CA GLN A 212 -13.78 1.89 17.29
C GLN A 212 -14.98 2.58 17.95
N PRO A 213 -15.69 1.88 18.87
CA PRO A 213 -16.80 2.46 19.62
C PRO A 213 -16.42 3.70 20.45
N MET A 214 -17.40 4.54 20.77
CA MET A 214 -17.19 5.78 21.54
C MET A 214 -16.65 5.51 22.94
N GLU A 215 -16.93 4.35 23.53
CA GLU A 215 -16.39 3.95 24.84
C GLU A 215 -14.85 3.85 24.80
N VAL A 216 -14.26 3.46 23.68
CA VAL A 216 -12.80 3.43 23.50
C VAL A 216 -12.24 4.85 23.47
N ARG A 217 -12.92 5.77 22.77
CA ARG A 217 -12.56 7.18 22.72
C ARG A 217 -12.57 7.81 24.12
N ASP A 218 -13.59 7.51 24.92
CA ASP A 218 -13.73 8.08 26.26
C ASP A 218 -12.63 7.57 27.21
N LYS A 219 -12.21 6.30 27.07
CA LYS A 219 -11.04 5.75 27.78
C LYS A 219 -9.73 6.38 27.34
N LEU A 220 -9.51 6.56 26.04
CA LEU A 220 -8.35 7.29 25.53
C LEU A 220 -8.32 8.74 26.03
N MET A 221 -9.50 9.37 26.15
CA MET A 221 -9.62 10.72 26.71
C MET A 221 -9.30 10.77 28.20
N ALA A 222 -9.72 9.78 28.98
CA ALA A 222 -9.34 9.67 30.38
C ALA A 222 -7.82 9.53 30.54
N LEU A 223 -7.18 8.71 29.70
CA LEU A 223 -5.71 8.60 29.63
C LEU A 223 -5.05 9.92 29.25
N TYR A 224 -5.54 10.58 28.21
CA TYR A 224 -5.00 11.86 27.72
C TYR A 224 -5.01 12.96 28.80
N ARG A 225 -6.09 13.04 29.58
CA ARG A 225 -6.23 14.02 30.67
C ARG A 225 -5.25 13.79 31.83
N LYS A 226 -4.92 12.52 32.14
CA LYS A 226 -4.00 12.15 33.23
C LYS A 226 -2.53 12.16 32.81
N GLU A 227 -2.25 11.96 31.53
CA GLU A 227 -0.89 11.85 31.03
C GLU A 227 -0.10 13.13 31.29
N GLN A 228 1.21 13.01 31.54
CA GLN A 228 2.11 14.16 31.73
C GLN A 228 3.22 14.18 30.68
N ASN A 229 3.60 13.01 30.15
CA ASN A 229 4.57 12.92 29.07
C ASN A 229 3.95 13.48 27.77
N ILE A 230 4.56 14.52 27.20
CA ILE A 230 4.04 15.23 26.02
C ILE A 230 4.02 14.32 24.78
N GLN A 231 5.01 13.45 24.59
CA GLN A 231 5.02 12.49 23.47
C GLN A 231 3.88 11.48 23.60
N MET A 232 3.61 11.00 24.81
CA MET A 232 2.51 10.09 25.06
C MET A 232 1.14 10.79 24.92
N LYS A 233 1.01 12.05 25.35
CA LYS A 233 -0.16 12.89 25.03
C LYS A 233 -0.36 13.02 23.52
N GLN A 234 0.71 13.22 22.77
CA GLN A 234 0.66 13.29 21.32
C GLN A 234 0.15 11.97 20.73
N ALA A 235 0.69 10.83 21.17
CA ALA A 235 0.26 9.52 20.70
C ALA A 235 -1.21 9.22 21.03
N LEU A 236 -1.66 9.56 22.25
CA LEU A 236 -3.06 9.46 22.65
C LEU A 236 -3.98 10.32 21.77
N LEU A 237 -3.57 11.56 21.48
CA LEU A 237 -4.32 12.44 20.60
C LEU A 237 -4.41 11.91 19.16
N ILE A 238 -3.33 11.31 18.64
CA ILE A 238 -3.34 10.66 17.31
C ILE A 238 -4.28 9.45 17.31
N ALA A 239 -4.28 8.64 18.36
CA ALA A 239 -5.21 7.51 18.51
C ALA A 239 -6.66 7.98 18.50
N ILE A 240 -6.99 9.03 19.28
CA ILE A 240 -8.33 9.65 19.31
C ILE A 240 -8.69 10.20 17.93
N TYR A 241 -7.80 10.96 17.29
CA TYR A 241 -8.05 11.51 15.96
C TYR A 241 -8.32 10.41 14.92
N THR A 242 -7.55 9.33 14.96
CA THR A 242 -7.69 8.19 14.05
C THR A 242 -9.05 7.53 14.20
N LEU A 243 -9.52 7.35 15.44
CA LEU A 243 -10.87 6.88 15.75
C LEU A 243 -11.94 7.83 15.19
N GLU A 244 -11.77 9.14 15.37
CA GLU A 244 -12.72 10.13 14.89
C GLU A 244 -12.79 10.26 13.37
N THR A 245 -11.82 9.73 12.61
CA THR A 245 -11.86 9.80 11.13
C THR A 245 -13.09 9.10 10.56
N SER A 246 -13.54 8.02 11.19
CA SER A 246 -14.73 7.24 10.81
C SER A 246 -16.05 7.80 11.36
N LEU A 247 -16.02 8.80 12.25
CA LEU A 247 -17.23 9.37 12.84
C LEU A 247 -17.81 10.51 11.99
N PRO A 248 -19.13 10.75 12.04
CA PRO A 248 -19.75 11.97 11.53
C PRO A 248 -19.14 13.23 12.16
N ALA A 249 -19.09 14.33 11.43
CA ALA A 249 -18.50 15.59 11.90
C ALA A 249 -19.11 16.11 13.21
N SER A 250 -20.39 15.83 13.47
CA SER A 250 -21.12 16.19 14.69
C SER A 250 -20.65 15.44 15.94
N GLN A 251 -20.02 14.28 15.78
CA GLN A 251 -19.59 13.42 16.89
C GLN A 251 -18.08 13.54 17.22
N LYS A 252 -17.34 14.31 16.43
CA LYS A 252 -15.89 14.52 16.64
C LYS A 252 -15.70 15.53 17.77
N LEU A 253 -14.84 15.21 18.73
CA LEU A 253 -14.46 16.12 19.82
C LEU A 253 -13.62 17.29 19.31
N LYS A 254 -13.11 17.20 18.07
CA LYS A 254 -12.23 18.22 17.45
C LYS A 254 -11.04 18.57 18.34
N LEU A 255 -10.56 17.59 19.11
CA LEU A 255 -9.43 17.78 20.00
C LEU A 255 -8.18 18.05 19.18
N ARG A 256 -7.41 19.02 19.63
CA ARG A 256 -6.19 19.43 18.97
C ARG A 256 -5.16 19.84 20.01
N MET A 257 -3.90 19.59 19.69
CA MET A 257 -2.77 20.05 20.47
C MET A 257 -2.60 21.55 20.23
N PRO A 258 -2.48 22.37 21.29
CA PRO A 258 -2.09 23.77 21.14
C PRO A 258 -0.77 23.90 20.41
N LEU A 259 -0.67 24.89 19.51
CA LEU A 259 0.53 25.13 18.70
C LEU A 259 1.81 25.23 19.55
N GLU A 260 1.76 25.97 20.66
CA GLU A 260 2.90 26.16 21.55
C GLU A 260 3.43 24.83 22.13
N GLN A 261 2.53 23.97 22.61
CA GLN A 261 2.90 22.64 23.14
C GLN A 261 3.51 21.76 22.05
N TYR A 262 2.98 21.85 20.83
CA TYR A 262 3.51 21.10 19.69
C TYR A 262 4.93 21.58 19.31
N LEU A 263 5.18 22.89 19.30
CA LEU A 263 6.50 23.43 18.97
C LEU A 263 7.57 23.11 20.02
N GLN A 264 7.19 22.85 21.28
CA GLN A 264 8.11 22.41 22.33
C GLN A 264 8.70 21.00 22.08
N LEU A 265 8.04 20.16 21.28
CA LEU A 265 8.51 18.80 20.98
C LEU A 265 9.75 18.79 20.06
N GLY A 266 9.96 19.82 19.23
CA GLY A 266 11.09 19.88 18.30
C GLY A 266 11.22 18.62 17.43
N LYS A 267 12.39 17.96 17.46
CA LYS A 267 12.65 16.70 16.72
C LYS A 267 11.86 15.50 17.23
N GLN A 268 11.31 15.58 18.43
CA GLN A 268 10.51 14.52 19.05
C GLN A 268 9.03 14.58 18.63
N ALA A 269 8.62 15.62 17.90
CA ALA A 269 7.28 15.70 17.36
C ALA A 269 7.05 14.55 16.39
N ILE A 270 5.99 13.75 16.59
CA ILE A 270 5.52 12.82 15.57
C ILE A 270 5.08 13.67 14.37
N VAL A 271 5.92 13.71 13.33
CA VAL A 271 5.78 14.57 12.13
C VAL A 271 4.50 14.28 11.35
N PHE A 272 3.88 13.12 11.55
CA PHE A 272 2.99 12.54 10.54
C PHE A 272 1.58 13.13 10.47
N LEU A 273 1.17 14.01 11.37
CA LEU A 273 -0.11 14.69 11.23
C LEU A 273 -0.07 16.08 11.87
N GLU A 274 0.42 17.07 11.14
CA GLU A 274 0.11 18.49 11.37
C GLU A 274 -1.41 18.74 11.58
N ARG A 275 -2.27 17.78 11.18
CA ARG A 275 -3.73 17.76 11.37
C ARG A 275 -4.21 17.60 12.81
N ILE A 276 -3.37 17.15 13.74
CA ILE A 276 -3.70 17.08 15.17
C ILE A 276 -3.36 18.37 15.91
N VAL A 277 -2.69 19.32 15.25
CA VAL A 277 -2.47 20.67 15.78
C VAL A 277 -3.66 21.53 15.37
N GLU A 278 -4.10 22.41 16.26
CA GLU A 278 -5.00 23.51 15.84
C GLU A 278 -4.13 24.72 15.62
N VAL A 279 -4.20 25.26 14.42
CA VAL A 279 -3.83 26.64 14.18
C VAL A 279 -5.14 27.40 14.01
N ARG A 280 -5.38 28.36 14.88
CA ARG A 280 -6.49 29.32 14.82
C ARG A 280 -5.96 30.68 14.38
N GLU A 281 -6.86 31.56 13.96
CA GLU A 281 -6.51 32.93 13.56
C GLU A 281 -5.73 33.68 14.65
N LYS A 282 -6.08 33.49 15.93
CA LYS A 282 -5.37 34.08 17.09
C LYS A 282 -3.93 33.58 17.26
N ASP A 283 -3.57 32.44 16.68
CA ASP A 283 -2.24 31.84 16.81
C ASP A 283 -1.28 32.36 15.72
N LEU A 284 -1.81 33.02 14.67
CA LEU A 284 -1.03 33.55 13.57
C LEU A 284 0.07 34.54 14.01
N PRO A 285 -0.19 35.54 14.89
CA PRO A 285 0.87 36.43 15.35
C PRO A 285 2.07 35.68 15.94
N TYR A 286 1.80 34.68 16.79
CA TYR A 286 2.85 33.85 17.39
C TYR A 286 3.56 32.98 16.34
N LEU A 287 2.82 32.33 15.44
CA LEU A 287 3.40 31.50 14.37
C LEU A 287 4.35 32.31 13.49
N PHE A 288 3.95 33.50 13.06
CA PHE A 288 4.76 34.36 12.21
C PHE A 288 5.93 35.02 12.97
N ASP A 289 5.78 35.31 14.26
CA ASP A 289 6.89 35.70 15.13
C ASP A 289 7.95 34.59 15.23
N GLN A 290 7.52 33.33 15.37
CA GLN A 290 8.44 32.18 15.35
C GLN A 290 9.15 32.04 14.01
N ILE A 291 8.46 32.25 12.87
CA ILE A 291 9.08 32.23 11.53
C ILE A 291 10.17 33.31 11.44
N LYS A 292 9.90 34.53 11.90
CA LYS A 292 10.87 35.63 11.86
C LYS A 292 12.10 35.33 12.72
N LYS A 293 11.90 34.83 13.95
CA LYS A 293 12.97 34.57 14.94
C LYS A 293 13.85 33.35 14.63
N THR A 294 13.28 32.28 14.08
CA THR A 294 14.03 31.01 13.94
C THR A 294 14.95 31.00 12.72
N THR A 295 16.16 30.46 12.89
CA THR A 295 17.11 30.14 11.80
C THR A 295 17.20 28.63 11.54
N GLN A 296 16.57 27.80 12.38
CA GLN A 296 16.59 26.35 12.25
C GLN A 296 15.74 25.87 11.06
N LYS A 297 16.38 25.18 10.11
CA LYS A 297 15.77 24.60 8.90
C LYS A 297 14.51 23.78 9.19
N ASP A 298 14.61 22.83 10.12
CA ASP A 298 13.52 21.88 10.42
C ASP A 298 12.31 22.60 11.03
N LYS A 299 12.57 23.61 11.86
CA LYS A 299 11.52 24.45 12.47
C LYS A 299 10.83 25.34 11.43
N LEU A 300 11.58 25.97 10.51
CA LEU A 300 10.99 26.72 9.39
C LEU A 300 10.13 25.83 8.50
N HIS A 301 10.60 24.62 8.20
CA HIS A 301 9.83 23.66 7.42
C HIS A 301 8.51 23.33 8.10
N LEU A 302 8.54 23.00 9.40
CA LEU A 302 7.35 22.69 10.20
C LEU A 302 6.34 23.85 10.22
N LEU A 303 6.79 25.08 10.47
CA LEU A 303 5.92 26.25 10.57
C LEU A 303 5.20 26.54 9.25
N PHE A 304 5.89 26.45 8.11
CA PHE A 304 5.26 26.63 6.80
C PHE A 304 4.30 25.49 6.44
N SER A 305 4.62 24.26 6.82
CA SER A 305 3.71 23.14 6.59
C SER A 305 2.40 23.28 7.39
N LEU A 306 2.47 23.78 8.63
CA LEU A 306 1.28 24.14 9.42
C LEU A 306 0.41 25.21 8.72
N ILE A 307 1.03 26.25 8.13
CA ILE A 307 0.29 27.25 7.33
C ILE A 307 -0.38 26.59 6.12
N ASP A 308 0.39 25.82 5.34
CA ASP A 308 -0.07 25.15 4.12
C ASP A 308 -1.20 24.14 4.39
N LEU A 309 -1.17 23.49 5.56
CA LEU A 309 -2.20 22.54 5.97
C LEU A 309 -3.50 23.23 6.36
N HIS A 310 -3.43 24.25 7.23
CA HIS A 310 -4.61 24.89 7.80
C HIS A 310 -5.26 25.92 6.88
N LYS A 311 -4.49 26.53 5.97
CA LYS A 311 -4.97 27.46 4.93
C LYS A 311 -5.89 28.56 5.47
N LEU A 312 -5.56 29.08 6.65
CA LEU A 312 -6.29 30.16 7.31
C LEU A 312 -6.18 31.44 6.48
N LEU A 313 -7.32 32.02 6.12
CA LEU A 313 -7.36 33.19 5.25
C LEU A 313 -6.73 34.42 5.93
N GLY A 314 -6.82 34.54 7.26
CA GLY A 314 -6.16 35.61 7.99
C GLY A 314 -4.63 35.52 7.99
N ALA A 315 -4.01 34.42 7.51
CA ALA A 315 -2.56 34.34 7.31
C ALA A 315 -2.08 35.16 6.10
N THR A 316 -2.99 35.55 5.19
CA THR A 316 -2.68 36.32 3.97
C THR A 316 -1.85 37.58 4.25
N PRO A 317 -2.28 38.54 5.09
CA PRO A 317 -1.48 39.74 5.38
C PRO A 317 -0.09 39.42 5.94
N TYR A 318 0.03 38.38 6.77
CA TYR A 318 1.33 37.97 7.31
C TYR A 318 2.24 37.37 6.22
N LEU A 319 1.69 36.59 5.30
CA LEU A 319 2.43 36.06 4.15
C LEU A 319 2.87 37.17 3.20
N ILE A 320 2.01 38.17 2.96
CA ILE A 320 2.38 39.39 2.19
C ILE A 320 3.57 40.09 2.84
N ASN A 321 3.55 40.25 4.17
CA ASN A 321 4.65 40.86 4.93
C ASN A 321 5.96 40.05 4.88
N LEU A 322 5.89 38.74 4.63
CA LEU A 322 7.08 37.87 4.49
C LEU A 322 7.64 37.85 3.06
N LEU A 323 6.96 38.44 2.06
CA LEU A 323 7.41 38.36 0.66
C LEU A 323 8.84 38.88 0.44
N ASN A 324 9.26 39.87 1.24
CA ASN A 324 10.58 40.50 1.17
C ASN A 324 11.61 39.86 2.14
N ASP A 325 11.26 38.77 2.83
CA ASP A 325 12.19 38.08 3.73
C ASP A 325 13.16 37.19 2.93
N GLU A 326 14.41 37.63 2.84
CA GLU A 326 15.48 36.97 2.09
C GLU A 326 16.24 35.89 2.89
N LYS A 327 15.81 35.59 4.13
CA LYS A 327 16.42 34.51 4.94
C LYS A 327 16.32 33.19 4.18
N THR A 328 17.46 32.53 3.95
CA THR A 328 17.51 31.26 3.23
C THR A 328 17.54 30.07 4.17
N TYR A 329 16.87 28.98 3.76
CA TYR A 329 17.00 27.68 4.39
C TYR A 329 16.89 26.59 3.34
N SER A 330 17.50 25.44 3.61
CA SER A 330 17.41 24.33 2.68
C SER A 330 16.11 23.56 2.85
N VAL A 331 15.65 22.92 1.79
CA VAL A 331 14.50 22.04 1.82
C VAL A 331 14.85 20.80 1.01
N ASN A 332 14.57 19.64 1.60
CA ASN A 332 14.82 18.36 0.95
C ASN A 332 13.68 18.07 -0.03
N TYR A 333 14.02 18.08 -1.31
CA TYR A 333 13.20 17.51 -2.36
C TYR A 333 13.83 16.16 -2.68
N VAL A 334 13.26 15.07 -2.21
CA VAL A 334 13.02 13.93 -3.10
C VAL A 334 13.17 14.16 -4.64
N PHE A 335 13.62 13.26 -5.51
CA PHE A 335 13.44 13.35 -6.98
C PHE A 335 13.29 11.97 -7.57
N ALA A 336 12.08 11.62 -7.98
CA ALA A 336 11.73 10.33 -8.53
C ALA A 336 11.83 10.48 -10.05
N ARG A 337 12.86 9.87 -10.63
CA ARG A 337 12.88 9.68 -12.08
C ARG A 337 12.10 8.42 -12.38
N TYR A 338 10.88 8.58 -12.88
CA TYR A 338 9.99 7.48 -13.28
C TYR A 338 10.61 6.49 -14.28
N ALA A 339 11.68 6.88 -15.00
CA ALA A 339 12.28 6.03 -16.01
C ALA A 339 13.30 4.98 -15.49
N ARG A 340 13.82 5.09 -14.24
CA ARG A 340 14.91 4.18 -13.75
C ARG A 340 14.85 3.83 -12.25
N GLY A 341 13.71 3.94 -11.58
CA GLY A 341 13.53 3.45 -10.20
C GLY A 341 14.33 4.17 -9.09
N GLY A 342 15.20 5.14 -9.41
CA GLY A 342 15.99 5.88 -8.43
C GLY A 342 15.30 7.15 -7.92
N CYS A 343 15.18 7.27 -6.60
CA CYS A 343 14.82 8.52 -5.92
C CYS A 343 16.09 9.24 -5.44
N ARG A 344 16.46 10.38 -6.04
CA ARG A 344 17.57 11.22 -5.55
C ARG A 344 17.05 12.35 -4.67
N ARG A 345 17.48 12.44 -3.42
CA ARG A 345 17.22 13.63 -2.58
C ARG A 345 18.09 14.79 -3.07
N ILE A 346 17.45 15.82 -3.61
CA ILE A 346 18.02 17.11 -3.97
C ILE A 346 17.68 18.11 -2.87
N GLU A 347 18.71 18.61 -2.19
CA GLU A 347 18.58 19.74 -1.29
C GLU A 347 18.55 21.03 -2.12
N ARG A 348 17.51 21.87 -1.94
CA ARG A 348 17.46 23.21 -2.56
C ARG A 348 17.37 24.28 -1.49
N ARG A 349 18.15 25.35 -1.66
CA ARG A 349 18.02 26.57 -0.84
C ARG A 349 16.84 27.40 -1.36
N VAL A 350 15.98 27.83 -0.45
CA VAL A 350 14.86 28.73 -0.73
C VAL A 350 14.83 29.85 0.30
N THR A 351 14.30 31.02 -0.08
CA THR A 351 14.07 32.12 0.86
C THR A 351 12.72 31.96 1.57
N VAL A 352 12.57 32.62 2.72
CA VAL A 352 11.28 32.73 3.42
C VAL A 352 10.23 33.39 2.52
N GLY A 353 10.59 34.45 1.77
CA GLY A 353 9.70 35.09 0.81
C GLY A 353 9.24 34.16 -0.30
N GLN A 354 10.13 33.35 -0.88
CA GLN A 354 9.75 32.31 -1.86
C GLN A 354 8.77 31.29 -1.28
N ARG A 355 8.89 30.99 0.02
CA ARG A 355 7.98 30.09 0.72
C ARG A 355 6.65 30.73 1.05
N ALA A 356 6.63 32.02 1.39
CA ALA A 356 5.39 32.78 1.54
C ALA A 356 4.59 32.84 0.24
N ILE A 357 5.25 33.06 -0.90
CA ILE A 357 4.63 32.98 -2.24
C ILE A 357 4.00 31.60 -2.46
N LYS A 358 4.74 30.52 -2.14
CA LYS A 358 4.21 29.15 -2.24
C LYS A 358 2.95 28.98 -1.39
N SER A 359 2.95 29.44 -0.14
CA SER A 359 1.79 29.31 0.75
C SER A 359 0.58 30.12 0.28
N LEU A 360 0.78 31.35 -0.22
CA LEU A 360 -0.29 32.16 -0.84
C LEU A 360 -0.88 31.43 -2.05
N ASN A 361 -0.03 30.89 -2.92
CA ASN A 361 -0.45 30.05 -4.04
C ASN A 361 -1.22 28.81 -3.54
N THR A 362 -0.72 28.09 -2.53
CA THR A 362 -1.40 26.91 -1.98
C THR A 362 -2.77 27.25 -1.35
N MET A 363 -2.91 28.44 -0.76
CA MET A 363 -4.12 28.90 -0.09
C MET A 363 -5.24 29.28 -1.07
N PHE A 364 -4.90 30.06 -2.10
CA PHE A 364 -5.87 30.67 -3.01
C PHE A 364 -5.90 30.01 -4.40
N ASN A 365 -4.77 29.47 -4.86
CA ASN A 365 -4.66 28.69 -6.09
C ASN A 365 -4.67 27.18 -5.76
N GLN A 366 -5.78 26.66 -5.23
CA GLN A 366 -5.93 25.25 -4.80
C GLN A 366 -5.91 24.20 -5.93
N VAL A 367 -4.99 24.29 -6.90
CA VAL A 367 -4.53 23.11 -7.63
C VAL A 367 -3.06 23.26 -7.98
N PHE A 368 -2.18 23.15 -6.99
CA PHE A 368 -0.81 22.70 -7.20
C PHE A 368 -0.39 21.90 -5.98
N ILE A 369 0.07 20.67 -6.26
CA ILE A 369 0.51 19.62 -5.34
C ILE A 369 -0.60 18.60 -5.03
N GLN A 370 -0.65 17.54 -5.83
CA GLN A 370 -0.47 16.23 -5.23
C GLN A 370 0.69 15.45 -5.88
N ARG A 371 1.55 14.96 -4.98
CA ARG A 371 2.43 13.79 -5.09
C ARG A 371 3.30 13.67 -6.34
N ASN A 372 4.23 14.61 -6.47
CA ASN A 372 5.65 14.27 -6.61
C ASN A 372 6.44 15.37 -5.93
N LEU A 373 7.09 15.03 -4.81
CA LEU A 373 7.74 15.94 -3.86
C LEU A 373 8.97 16.69 -4.46
N HIS A 374 9.09 16.78 -5.80
CA HIS A 374 10.35 16.57 -6.52
C HIS A 374 10.56 17.48 -7.72
N GLN A 375 9.50 18.01 -8.30
CA GLN A 375 9.62 18.94 -9.40
C GLN A 375 8.93 20.23 -9.01
N LEU A 376 9.74 21.20 -8.60
CA LEU A 376 9.35 22.61 -8.56
C LEU A 376 9.25 23.09 -10.03
N PHE A 377 8.12 22.80 -10.66
CA PHE A 377 7.59 23.64 -11.72
C PHE A 377 6.42 24.41 -11.11
N VAL A 378 6.64 25.69 -10.84
CA VAL A 378 5.55 26.65 -10.59
C VAL A 378 4.87 26.82 -11.94
N ILE A 379 3.90 25.96 -12.22
CA ILE A 379 2.96 26.25 -13.30
C ILE A 379 1.90 27.10 -12.62
N ASN A 380 1.77 28.37 -12.98
CA ASN A 380 0.58 29.15 -12.65
C ASN A 380 -0.38 29.00 -13.83
N ALA A 381 -1.55 28.40 -13.62
CA ALA A 381 -2.65 28.49 -14.57
C ALA A 381 -3.57 29.60 -14.09
N GLY A 382 -3.46 30.78 -14.71
CA GLY A 382 -4.28 31.96 -14.41
C GLY A 382 -3.76 33.28 -14.94
N PHE A 383 -2.47 33.36 -15.28
CA PHE A 383 -1.93 34.41 -16.15
C PHE A 383 -0.80 33.76 -16.95
N GLU A 384 -0.95 33.65 -18.26
CA GLU A 384 0.21 33.53 -19.14
C GLU A 384 0.99 34.85 -19.08
N LEU A 385 1.74 35.06 -18.00
CA LEU A 385 2.95 35.89 -18.08
C LEU A 385 4.04 34.96 -18.59
N LYS A 386 4.11 34.79 -19.91
CA LYS A 386 5.19 34.07 -20.59
C LYS A 386 6.52 34.75 -20.25
N GLY A 387 7.50 33.95 -19.85
CA GLY A 387 8.87 34.39 -19.58
C GLY A 387 9.39 33.82 -18.27
N LYS A 388 10.71 33.73 -18.15
CA LYS A 388 11.40 33.43 -16.87
C LYS A 388 11.06 34.54 -15.88
N ASN A 389 9.92 34.43 -15.21
CA ASN A 389 9.53 35.47 -14.29
C ASN A 389 10.20 35.24 -12.95
N SER A 390 11.03 36.21 -12.58
CA SER A 390 11.77 36.22 -11.32
C SER A 390 10.79 36.15 -10.16
N VAL A 391 11.26 35.66 -9.02
CA VAL A 391 10.52 35.69 -7.75
C VAL A 391 9.86 37.07 -7.53
N GLU A 392 10.52 38.13 -8.00
CA GLU A 392 10.07 39.52 -7.94
C GLU A 392 8.71 39.79 -8.59
N GLN A 393 8.43 39.26 -9.78
CA GLN A 393 7.13 39.50 -10.41
C GLN A 393 5.98 38.82 -9.65
N GLN A 394 6.24 37.68 -9.02
CA GLN A 394 5.24 37.02 -8.16
C GLN A 394 5.04 37.79 -6.86
N LYS A 395 6.10 38.38 -6.28
CA LYS A 395 5.98 39.30 -5.15
C LYS A 395 5.09 40.49 -5.53
N ASN A 396 5.43 41.18 -6.62
CA ASN A 396 4.70 42.36 -7.12
C ASN A 396 3.24 42.05 -7.42
N TYR A 397 2.96 40.88 -8.01
CA TYR A 397 1.59 40.43 -8.26
C TYR A 397 0.80 40.31 -6.96
N TRP A 398 1.32 39.59 -5.96
CA TRP A 398 0.63 39.36 -4.70
C TRP A 398 0.45 40.66 -3.90
N GLN A 399 1.43 41.56 -3.93
CA GLN A 399 1.33 42.90 -3.34
C GLN A 399 0.25 43.73 -4.02
N SER A 400 0.30 43.85 -5.35
CA SER A 400 -0.69 44.61 -6.13
C SER A 400 -2.11 44.04 -6.01
N TYR A 401 -2.23 42.71 -5.88
CA TYR A 401 -3.53 42.05 -5.70
C TYR A 401 -4.06 42.30 -4.28
N TRP A 402 -3.19 42.26 -3.27
CA TRP A 402 -3.53 42.63 -1.91
C TRP A 402 -3.99 44.09 -1.81
N GLU A 403 -3.24 45.04 -2.38
CA GLU A 403 -3.60 46.46 -2.38
C GLU A 403 -4.99 46.73 -2.99
N ARG A 404 -5.31 46.06 -4.10
CA ARG A 404 -6.59 46.23 -4.81
C ARG A 404 -7.77 45.53 -4.13
N HIS A 405 -7.55 44.43 -3.42
CA HIS A 405 -8.63 43.51 -3.02
C HIS A 405 -8.58 43.06 -1.55
N GLN A 406 -7.76 43.68 -0.68
CA GLN A 406 -7.61 43.28 0.73
C GLN A 406 -8.92 43.28 1.53
N GLN A 407 -9.90 44.10 1.17
CA GLN A 407 -11.21 44.11 1.84
C GLN A 407 -12.09 42.90 1.49
N GLU A 408 -11.71 42.12 0.47
CA GLU A 408 -12.53 41.03 -0.09
C GLU A 408 -11.84 39.65 -0.03
N VAL A 409 -10.85 39.45 0.86
CA VAL A 409 -10.03 38.23 0.92
C VAL A 409 -10.86 36.93 0.98
N GLU A 410 -11.99 36.95 1.69
CA GLU A 410 -12.94 35.84 1.77
C GLU A 410 -13.53 35.43 0.41
N GLN A 411 -13.67 36.38 -0.52
CA GLN A 411 -14.25 36.18 -1.85
C GLN A 411 -13.21 35.71 -2.88
N TRP A 412 -11.91 35.83 -2.59
CA TRP A 412 -10.84 35.54 -3.54
C TRP A 412 -10.91 34.12 -4.09
N LYS A 413 -11.22 33.11 -3.26
CA LYS A 413 -11.34 31.70 -3.70
C LYS A 413 -12.42 31.51 -4.79
N SER A 414 -13.58 32.15 -4.63
CA SER A 414 -14.68 32.06 -5.59
C SER A 414 -14.37 32.85 -6.86
N ARG A 415 -13.81 34.05 -6.71
CA ARG A 415 -13.38 34.91 -7.81
C ARG A 415 -12.34 34.21 -8.69
N PHE A 416 -11.26 33.68 -8.11
CA PHE A 416 -10.25 32.92 -8.86
C PHE A 416 -10.81 31.69 -9.59
N PHE A 417 -11.82 31.02 -9.04
CA PHE A 417 -12.45 29.89 -9.73
C PHE A 417 -13.30 30.33 -10.93
N LYS A 418 -14.12 31.37 -10.77
CA LYS A 418 -14.95 31.92 -11.85
C LYS A 418 -14.09 32.45 -13.00
N GLU A 419 -13.06 33.22 -12.67
CA GLU A 419 -12.10 33.74 -13.64
C GLU A 419 -11.44 32.61 -14.45
N ARG A 420 -11.14 31.47 -13.82
CA ARG A 420 -10.57 30.30 -14.52
C ARG A 420 -11.55 29.64 -15.49
N ILE A 421 -12.82 29.48 -15.10
CA ILE A 421 -13.84 28.91 -16.01
C ILE A 421 -14.10 29.85 -17.19
N GLN A 422 -14.19 31.16 -16.93
CA GLN A 422 -14.34 32.17 -17.98
C GLN A 422 -13.13 32.20 -18.91
N TYR A 423 -11.93 32.15 -18.34
CA TYR A 423 -10.68 32.07 -19.09
C TYR A 423 -10.70 30.88 -20.05
N LEU A 424 -11.07 29.68 -19.58
CA LEU A 424 -11.17 28.49 -20.42
C LEU A 424 -12.07 28.68 -21.64
N GLN A 425 -13.25 29.26 -21.42
CA GLN A 425 -14.25 29.45 -22.47
C GLN A 425 -13.79 30.44 -23.55
N GLN A 426 -13.01 31.45 -23.13
CA GLN A 426 -12.48 32.50 -24.00
C GLN A 426 -11.22 32.08 -24.78
N GLN A 427 -10.51 31.04 -24.35
CA GLN A 427 -9.31 30.60 -25.04
C GLN A 427 -9.66 29.86 -26.34
N LYS A 428 -9.01 30.29 -27.43
CA LYS A 428 -9.01 29.57 -28.72
C LYS A 428 -8.22 28.27 -28.67
N SER A 429 -7.19 28.26 -27.82
CA SER A 429 -6.26 27.14 -27.67
C SER A 429 -5.91 26.99 -26.20
N LEU A 430 -5.92 25.76 -25.70
CA LEU A 430 -5.72 25.46 -24.29
C LEU A 430 -4.46 24.63 -24.07
N ARG A 431 -3.75 24.98 -23.01
CA ARG A 431 -2.71 24.11 -22.48
C ARG A 431 -3.34 23.00 -21.65
N CYS A 432 -2.81 21.80 -21.82
CA CYS A 432 -3.28 20.60 -21.17
C CYS A 432 -3.30 20.67 -19.64
N ASP A 433 -2.25 21.26 -19.08
CA ASP A 433 -2.09 21.37 -17.64
C ASP A 433 -3.19 22.22 -16.99
N VAL A 434 -3.89 23.06 -17.75
CA VAL A 434 -5.06 23.82 -17.27
C VAL A 434 -6.26 22.89 -17.11
N ILE A 435 -6.51 22.00 -18.08
CA ILE A 435 -7.61 21.03 -18.05
C ILE A 435 -7.45 20.04 -16.89
N PHE A 436 -6.26 19.44 -16.74
CA PHE A 436 -6.01 18.42 -15.72
C PHE A 436 -6.34 18.92 -14.33
N LYS A 437 -5.83 20.12 -14.03
CA LYS A 437 -5.98 20.72 -12.71
C LYS A 437 -7.42 21.02 -12.37
N LEU A 438 -8.22 21.39 -13.37
CA LEU A 438 -9.64 21.61 -13.14
C LEU A 438 -10.34 20.29 -12.86
N LEU A 439 -10.05 19.23 -13.63
CA LEU A 439 -10.62 17.90 -13.43
C LEU A 439 -10.20 17.23 -12.11
N GLU A 440 -9.03 17.54 -11.55
CA GLU A 440 -8.61 17.06 -10.22
C GLU A 440 -9.51 17.54 -9.06
N LYS A 441 -10.33 18.58 -9.28
CA LYS A 441 -11.22 19.09 -8.22
C LYS A 441 -12.37 18.14 -7.94
N LYS A 442 -12.30 17.46 -6.79
CA LYS A 442 -13.34 16.55 -6.27
C LYS A 442 -14.74 17.17 -6.08
N LYS A 443 -14.88 18.51 -6.14
CA LYS A 443 -16.15 19.23 -5.93
C LYS A 443 -16.71 19.88 -7.19
N LEU A 444 -16.30 19.44 -8.38
CA LEU A 444 -16.97 19.89 -9.60
C LEU A 444 -18.39 19.31 -9.66
N THR A 445 -19.35 20.14 -10.06
CA THR A 445 -20.66 19.63 -10.48
C THR A 445 -20.51 18.84 -11.78
N LYS A 446 -21.44 17.90 -12.05
CA LYS A 446 -21.45 17.13 -13.32
C LYS A 446 -21.41 18.07 -14.53
N ALA A 447 -22.18 19.16 -14.50
CA ALA A 447 -22.20 20.17 -15.57
C ALA A 447 -20.84 20.87 -15.76
N GLN A 448 -20.17 21.28 -14.68
CA GLN A 448 -18.83 21.89 -14.77
C GLN A 448 -17.79 20.90 -15.28
N ARG A 449 -17.85 19.64 -14.84
CA ARG A 449 -16.93 18.60 -15.28
C ARG A 449 -17.09 18.30 -16.77
N GLN A 450 -18.33 18.15 -17.23
CA GLN A 450 -18.65 17.98 -18.64
C GLN A 450 -18.24 19.19 -19.49
N LEU A 451 -18.45 20.41 -18.97
CA LEU A 451 -17.97 21.63 -19.64
C LEU A 451 -16.44 21.61 -19.82
N ILE A 452 -15.67 21.20 -18.79
CA ILE A 452 -14.20 21.13 -18.87
C ILE A 452 -13.79 20.04 -19.87
N LEU A 453 -14.39 18.84 -19.80
CA LEU A 453 -14.12 17.75 -20.74
C LEU A 453 -14.44 18.17 -22.18
N SER A 454 -15.53 18.88 -22.42
CA SER A 454 -15.88 19.37 -23.76
C SER A 454 -14.90 20.42 -24.29
N GLN A 455 -14.09 21.07 -23.44
CA GLN A 455 -13.03 21.99 -23.89
C GLN A 455 -11.73 21.26 -24.30
N THR A 456 -11.61 19.95 -24.07
CA THR A 456 -10.40 19.17 -24.43
C THR A 456 -10.08 19.22 -25.92
N VAL A 457 -11.11 19.37 -26.76
CA VAL A 457 -10.96 19.56 -28.21
C VAL A 457 -10.23 20.85 -28.61
N ARG A 458 -9.98 21.75 -27.65
CA ARG A 458 -9.20 22.99 -27.87
C ARG A 458 -7.76 22.86 -27.41
N VAL A 459 -7.35 21.69 -26.91
CA VAL A 459 -6.00 21.50 -26.37
C VAL A 459 -4.98 21.49 -27.51
N SER A 460 -3.96 22.33 -27.41
CA SER A 460 -2.96 22.53 -28.46
C SER A 460 -2.09 21.30 -28.72
N ASP A 461 -1.82 20.52 -27.67
CA ASP A 461 -1.01 19.32 -27.72
C ASP A 461 -1.87 18.16 -27.24
N ILE A 462 -2.51 17.43 -28.14
CA ILE A 462 -3.44 16.35 -27.80
C ILE A 462 -2.72 15.20 -27.05
N SER A 463 -1.41 15.04 -27.28
CA SER A 463 -0.65 13.92 -26.71
C SER A 463 -0.71 13.91 -25.19
N CYS A 464 -0.78 15.08 -24.56
CA CYS A 464 -0.82 15.18 -23.12
C CYS A 464 -2.08 14.53 -22.52
N LEU A 465 -3.24 14.52 -23.22
CA LEU A 465 -4.54 14.15 -22.64
C LEU A 465 -4.53 12.73 -22.04
N ARG A 466 -3.62 11.88 -22.50
CA ARG A 466 -3.32 10.56 -21.93
C ARG A 466 -3.08 10.55 -20.41
N TYR A 467 -2.65 11.68 -19.84
CA TYR A 467 -2.33 11.82 -18.42
C TYR A 467 -3.51 12.29 -17.55
N ILE A 468 -4.72 12.44 -18.12
CA ILE A 468 -5.91 12.77 -17.33
C ILE A 468 -6.32 11.58 -16.48
N ASP A 469 -6.51 11.82 -15.18
CA ASP A 469 -7.17 10.89 -14.28
C ASP A 469 -8.69 11.05 -14.39
N PHE A 470 -9.35 10.08 -15.02
CA PHE A 470 -10.79 10.06 -15.25
C PHE A 470 -11.51 9.40 -14.07
N GLN A 471 -12.63 10.00 -13.64
CA GLN A 471 -13.54 9.31 -12.72
C GLN A 471 -14.38 8.30 -13.50
N GLU A 472 -14.94 7.33 -12.81
CA GLU A 472 -15.83 6.34 -13.43
C GLU A 472 -16.99 7.06 -14.16
N GLY A 473 -17.11 6.78 -15.46
CA GLY A 473 -18.10 7.42 -16.35
C GLY A 473 -17.66 8.74 -16.98
N ASP A 474 -16.47 9.26 -16.68
CA ASP A 474 -15.87 10.32 -17.48
C ASP A 474 -15.22 9.73 -18.73
N PHE A 475 -15.48 10.35 -19.88
CA PHE A 475 -14.85 9.99 -21.14
C PHE A 475 -14.48 11.25 -21.91
N LEU A 476 -13.44 11.14 -22.73
CA LEU A 476 -13.15 12.16 -23.72
C LEU A 476 -14.23 12.15 -24.82
N PRO A 477 -14.57 13.34 -25.36
CA PRO A 477 -15.40 13.43 -26.55
C PRO A 477 -14.77 12.64 -27.72
N LYS A 478 -15.59 11.98 -28.54
CA LYS A 478 -15.12 11.18 -29.69
C LYS A 478 -14.40 12.02 -30.74
N GLU A 479 -14.73 13.31 -30.80
CA GLU A 479 -14.15 14.31 -31.68
C GLU A 479 -12.62 14.44 -31.46
N ILE A 480 -12.12 14.03 -30.29
CA ILE A 480 -10.67 13.94 -30.04
C ILE A 480 -9.99 12.96 -31.03
N LEU A 481 -10.64 11.84 -31.37
CA LEU A 481 -10.09 10.88 -32.33
C LEU A 481 -10.04 11.45 -33.74
N GLU A 482 -11.04 12.24 -34.13
CA GLU A 482 -11.05 12.95 -35.42
C GLU A 482 -9.90 13.97 -35.49
N MET A 483 -9.65 14.71 -34.40
CA MET A 483 -8.50 15.60 -34.32
C MET A 483 -7.15 14.86 -34.41
N CYS A 484 -7.09 13.63 -33.91
CA CYS A 484 -5.88 12.80 -34.02
C CYS A 484 -5.59 12.39 -35.47
N GLN A 485 -6.54 12.52 -36.40
CA GLN A 485 -6.30 12.21 -37.80
C GLN A 485 -5.26 13.15 -38.43
N SER A 486 -5.35 14.45 -38.13
CA SER A 486 -4.47 15.49 -38.69
C SER A 486 -3.18 15.71 -37.89
N VAL A 487 -3.07 15.15 -36.69
CA VAL A 487 -1.89 15.26 -35.83
C VAL A 487 -1.10 13.96 -35.82
N SER A 488 0.22 14.05 -36.04
CA SER A 488 1.11 12.91 -35.86
C SER A 488 1.35 12.68 -34.37
N LEU A 489 0.64 11.69 -33.81
CA LEU A 489 0.84 11.25 -32.43
C LEU A 489 1.82 10.08 -32.42
N HIS A 490 2.66 10.03 -31.38
CA HIS A 490 3.40 8.81 -31.11
C HIS A 490 2.42 7.66 -30.87
N TYR A 491 2.73 6.49 -31.42
CA TYR A 491 1.83 5.33 -31.45
C TYR A 491 1.26 4.93 -30.07
N ARG A 492 2.07 5.06 -29.00
CA ARG A 492 1.64 4.82 -27.60
C ARG A 492 0.59 5.82 -27.12
N ASP A 493 0.78 7.08 -27.49
CA ASP A 493 -0.08 8.17 -27.05
C ASP A 493 -1.44 8.01 -27.72
N TYR A 494 -1.46 7.66 -29.01
CA TYR A 494 -2.69 7.33 -29.73
C TYR A 494 -3.44 6.16 -29.07
N ALA A 495 -2.75 5.06 -28.76
CA ALA A 495 -3.40 3.90 -28.14
C ALA A 495 -4.07 4.25 -26.79
N ILE A 496 -3.38 5.00 -25.92
CA ILE A 496 -3.96 5.42 -24.63
C ILE A 496 -5.18 6.32 -24.83
N LEU A 497 -5.12 7.25 -25.80
CA LEU A 497 -6.26 8.14 -26.07
C LEU A 497 -7.50 7.37 -26.53
N VAL A 498 -7.33 6.31 -27.33
CA VAL A 498 -8.45 5.48 -27.77
C VAL A 498 -9.17 4.81 -26.59
N ASP A 499 -8.45 4.36 -25.56
CA ASP A 499 -9.07 3.77 -24.37
C ASP A 499 -9.81 4.79 -23.47
N GLN A 500 -9.49 6.08 -23.62
CA GLN A 500 -10.05 7.19 -22.84
C GLN A 500 -11.27 7.86 -23.48
N VAL A 501 -11.57 7.55 -24.75
CA VAL A 501 -12.71 8.09 -25.50
C VAL A 501 -13.98 7.31 -25.19
N SER A 502 -15.15 7.95 -25.38
CA SER A 502 -16.47 7.36 -25.12
C SER A 502 -16.61 5.95 -25.72
N ARG A 503 -17.12 5.03 -24.90
CA ARG A 503 -17.20 3.58 -25.17
C ARG A 503 -18.55 3.13 -25.72
N ASP A 504 -19.46 4.07 -25.96
CA ASP A 504 -20.83 3.78 -26.37
C ASP A 504 -20.90 3.17 -27.79
N ASP A 505 -19.83 3.31 -28.59
CA ASP A 505 -19.72 2.77 -29.95
C ASP A 505 -18.38 2.02 -30.16
N LYS A 506 -18.31 0.78 -29.66
CA LYS A 506 -17.10 -0.08 -29.71
C LYS A 506 -16.67 -0.42 -31.15
N GLU A 507 -17.62 -0.50 -32.07
CA GLU A 507 -17.34 -0.79 -33.49
C GLU A 507 -16.70 0.40 -34.18
N TYR A 508 -17.19 1.62 -33.93
CA TYR A 508 -16.53 2.85 -34.38
C TYR A 508 -15.10 2.95 -33.83
N LEU A 509 -14.90 2.69 -32.53
CA LEU A 509 -13.57 2.73 -31.91
C LEU A 509 -12.61 1.74 -32.58
N LEU A 510 -13.04 0.48 -32.77
CA LEU A 510 -12.20 -0.53 -33.42
C LEU A 510 -11.89 -0.16 -34.87
N THR A 511 -12.89 0.30 -35.63
CA THR A 511 -12.73 0.71 -37.02
C THR A 511 -11.74 1.86 -37.12
N HIS A 512 -11.94 2.92 -36.33
CA HIS A 512 -11.04 4.07 -36.30
C HIS A 512 -9.62 3.68 -35.88
N PHE A 513 -9.49 2.80 -34.87
CA PHE A 513 -8.21 2.26 -34.41
C PHE A 513 -7.46 1.52 -35.53
N LEU A 514 -8.14 0.60 -36.22
CA LEU A 514 -7.56 -0.19 -37.31
C LEU A 514 -7.22 0.67 -38.53
N THR A 515 -8.06 1.65 -38.88
CA THR A 515 -7.77 2.57 -39.98
C THR A 515 -6.55 3.44 -39.69
N LYS A 516 -6.47 4.04 -38.48
CA LYS A 516 -5.32 4.87 -38.11
C LYS A 516 -4.03 4.05 -37.99
N LEU A 517 -4.12 2.76 -37.67
CA LEU A 517 -2.99 1.84 -37.63
C LEU A 517 -2.18 1.88 -38.92
N GLU A 518 -2.85 1.96 -40.08
CA GLU A 518 -2.20 1.97 -41.40
C GLU A 518 -1.28 3.18 -41.62
N SER A 519 -1.47 4.27 -40.86
CA SER A 519 -0.61 5.45 -40.92
C SER A 519 0.73 5.30 -40.18
N TYR A 520 0.91 4.24 -39.39
CA TYR A 520 2.12 3.99 -38.61
C TYR A 520 3.07 3.02 -39.31
N LYS A 521 4.37 3.07 -38.96
CA LYS A 521 5.32 2.09 -39.47
C LYS A 521 4.98 0.71 -38.91
N ILE A 522 5.27 -0.35 -39.67
CA ILE A 522 5.04 -1.74 -39.29
C ILE A 522 5.40 -1.99 -37.81
N LYS A 523 6.63 -1.74 -37.39
CA LYS A 523 7.04 -1.93 -35.98
C LYS A 523 6.14 -1.22 -34.95
N GLU A 524 5.67 -0.02 -35.25
CA GLU A 524 4.80 0.79 -34.39
C GLU A 524 3.35 0.26 -34.39
N GLN A 525 2.88 -0.25 -35.53
CA GLN A 525 1.57 -0.89 -35.65
C GLN A 525 1.42 -2.04 -34.66
N GLY A 526 2.41 -2.90 -34.53
CA GLY A 526 2.27 -4.04 -33.63
C GLY A 526 2.40 -3.64 -32.15
N GLU A 527 3.11 -2.56 -31.85
CA GLU A 527 3.06 -1.95 -30.53
C GLU A 527 1.68 -1.35 -30.21
N ILE A 528 1.00 -0.76 -31.18
CA ILE A 528 -0.39 -0.29 -31.03
C ILE A 528 -1.34 -1.48 -30.83
N LEU A 529 -1.27 -2.49 -31.69
CA LEU A 529 -2.09 -3.70 -31.57
C LEU A 529 -1.92 -4.37 -30.21
N ARG A 530 -0.70 -4.35 -29.66
CA ARG A 530 -0.41 -4.83 -28.32
C ARG A 530 -1.20 -4.09 -27.24
N TYR A 531 -1.38 -2.78 -27.34
CA TYR A 531 -2.25 -2.03 -26.41
C TYR A 531 -3.72 -2.43 -26.53
N LEU A 532 -4.22 -2.67 -27.75
CA LEU A 532 -5.60 -3.11 -27.98
C LEU A 532 -5.95 -4.37 -27.18
N LEU A 533 -5.00 -5.31 -27.09
CA LEU A 533 -5.15 -6.56 -26.35
C LEU A 533 -5.37 -6.36 -24.84
N TYR A 534 -4.97 -5.22 -24.29
CA TYR A 534 -5.16 -4.90 -22.88
C TYR A 534 -6.48 -4.19 -22.57
N PHE A 535 -7.16 -3.62 -23.58
CA PHE A 535 -8.38 -2.84 -23.36
C PHE A 535 -9.59 -3.71 -23.03
N ASP A 536 -10.29 -3.35 -21.94
CA ASP A 536 -11.43 -4.12 -21.45
C ASP A 536 -12.64 -4.05 -22.41
N TRP A 537 -12.84 -2.90 -23.06
CA TRP A 537 -13.91 -2.76 -24.06
C TRP A 537 -13.68 -3.67 -25.26
N PHE A 538 -12.43 -3.89 -25.66
CA PHE A 538 -12.07 -4.78 -26.76
C PHE A 538 -12.25 -6.26 -26.38
N LYS A 539 -11.83 -6.64 -25.16
CA LYS A 539 -12.14 -7.99 -24.63
C LYS A 539 -13.64 -8.24 -24.56
N ALA A 540 -14.41 -7.26 -24.10
CA ALA A 540 -15.87 -7.34 -24.06
C ALA A 540 -16.46 -7.52 -25.47
N LEU A 541 -15.98 -6.77 -26.46
CA LEU A 541 -16.39 -6.91 -27.87
C LEU A 541 -16.14 -8.33 -28.40
N LEU A 542 -14.98 -8.92 -28.08
CA LEU A 542 -14.66 -10.31 -28.45
C LEU A 542 -15.56 -11.34 -27.75
N LEU A 543 -15.92 -11.10 -26.49
CA LEU A 543 -16.85 -11.94 -25.73
C LEU A 543 -18.31 -11.78 -26.19
N GLU A 544 -18.69 -10.63 -26.73
CA GLU A 544 -20.00 -10.39 -27.33
C GLU A 544 -20.10 -11.10 -28.70
N ASN A 545 -18.98 -11.19 -29.43
CA ASN A 545 -18.89 -11.76 -30.78
C ASN A 545 -18.17 -13.12 -30.84
N LYS A 546 -18.37 -14.00 -29.85
CA LYS A 546 -17.66 -15.30 -29.75
C LYS A 546 -17.85 -16.26 -30.93
N GLN A 547 -18.73 -15.98 -31.88
CA GLN A 547 -18.87 -16.81 -33.07
C GLN A 547 -18.12 -16.25 -34.28
N ASP A 548 -17.60 -15.03 -34.19
CA ASP A 548 -16.89 -14.38 -35.28
C ASP A 548 -15.38 -14.63 -35.19
N VAL A 549 -14.99 -15.81 -35.69
CA VAL A 549 -13.59 -16.23 -35.83
C VAL A 549 -12.80 -15.25 -36.70
N ARG A 550 -13.45 -14.53 -37.62
CA ARG A 550 -12.79 -13.66 -38.60
C ARG A 550 -12.14 -12.45 -37.93
N LEU A 551 -12.74 -11.89 -36.89
CA LEU A 551 -12.18 -10.73 -36.19
C LEU A 551 -10.86 -11.08 -35.47
N ILE A 552 -10.80 -12.25 -34.83
CA ILE A 552 -9.59 -12.71 -34.13
C ILE A 552 -8.52 -13.14 -35.13
N GLU A 553 -8.92 -13.80 -36.22
CA GLU A 553 -8.01 -14.10 -37.31
C GLU A 553 -7.45 -12.82 -37.91
N LEU A 554 -8.27 -11.79 -38.14
CA LEU A 554 -7.83 -10.50 -38.65
C LEU A 554 -6.80 -9.86 -37.71
N VAL A 555 -7.10 -9.72 -36.41
CA VAL A 555 -6.17 -9.13 -35.44
C VAL A 555 -4.90 -9.97 -35.29
N THR A 556 -5.02 -11.30 -35.25
CA THR A 556 -3.88 -12.22 -35.12
C THR A 556 -3.01 -12.22 -36.37
N GLN A 557 -3.61 -12.21 -37.56
CA GLN A 557 -2.91 -12.13 -38.84
C GLN A 557 -2.18 -10.79 -38.95
N ARG A 558 -2.85 -9.68 -38.63
CA ARG A 558 -2.20 -8.36 -38.60
C ARG A 558 -1.04 -8.33 -37.59
N PHE A 559 -1.22 -8.88 -36.40
CA PHE A 559 -0.13 -8.98 -35.42
C PHE A 559 1.06 -9.78 -35.96
N LYS A 560 0.82 -10.95 -36.58
CA LYS A 560 1.86 -11.81 -37.17
C LYS A 560 2.57 -11.16 -38.37
N GLN A 561 1.83 -10.50 -39.25
CA GLN A 561 2.39 -9.78 -40.41
C GLN A 561 3.34 -8.69 -39.95
N VAL A 562 2.98 -8.02 -38.87
CA VAL A 562 3.68 -6.86 -38.35
C VAL A 562 4.89 -7.24 -37.49
N TYR A 563 4.86 -8.43 -36.88
CA TYR A 563 5.93 -8.95 -36.03
C TYR A 563 6.32 -10.40 -36.39
N PRO A 564 7.03 -10.61 -37.53
CA PRO A 564 7.33 -11.96 -38.01
C PRO A 564 8.34 -12.75 -37.16
N SER A 565 9.17 -12.08 -36.35
CA SER A 565 10.32 -12.66 -35.60
C SER A 565 10.19 -12.52 -34.07
N TYR A 566 8.97 -12.47 -33.56
CA TYR A 566 8.67 -12.07 -32.18
C TYR A 566 8.87 -13.17 -31.13
N THR A 567 9.31 -12.79 -29.91
CA THR A 567 9.62 -13.70 -28.78
C THR A 567 9.18 -13.14 -27.41
N GLY A 568 8.27 -12.16 -27.37
CA GLY A 568 7.87 -11.48 -26.13
C GLY A 568 6.86 -12.27 -25.29
N LYS A 569 7.25 -12.61 -24.06
CA LYS A 569 6.51 -13.51 -23.16
C LYS A 569 5.06 -13.07 -22.84
N SER A 570 4.79 -11.78 -22.66
CA SER A 570 3.45 -11.25 -22.28
C SER A 570 2.44 -11.24 -23.44
N GLU A 571 2.91 -10.97 -24.64
CA GLU A 571 2.09 -10.88 -25.85
C GLU A 571 1.88 -12.26 -26.45
N ASP A 572 2.87 -13.15 -26.35
CA ASP A 572 2.71 -14.57 -26.62
C ASP A 572 1.59 -15.15 -25.77
N ASN A 573 1.53 -14.78 -24.48
CA ASN A 573 0.45 -15.15 -23.60
C ASN A 573 -0.92 -14.65 -24.09
N THR A 574 -1.01 -13.38 -24.49
CA THR A 574 -2.29 -12.79 -24.88
C THR A 574 -2.78 -13.29 -26.24
N LEU A 575 -1.88 -13.49 -27.20
CA LEU A 575 -2.19 -14.13 -28.48
C LEU A 575 -2.54 -15.61 -28.30
N PHE A 576 -1.87 -16.29 -27.39
CA PHE A 576 -2.22 -17.65 -27.02
C PHE A 576 -3.63 -17.71 -26.40
N PHE A 577 -3.97 -16.79 -25.49
CA PHE A 577 -5.31 -16.66 -24.93
C PHE A 577 -6.37 -16.49 -26.05
N LEU A 578 -6.13 -15.58 -27.00
CA LEU A 578 -7.02 -15.39 -28.15
C LEU A 578 -7.21 -16.67 -28.98
N LYS A 579 -6.12 -17.40 -29.27
CA LYS A 579 -6.18 -18.66 -30.03
C LYS A 579 -6.83 -19.80 -29.25
N THR A 580 -6.66 -19.84 -27.94
CA THR A 580 -7.18 -20.93 -27.10
C THR A 580 -8.64 -20.76 -26.72
N PHE A 581 -9.20 -19.57 -26.90
CA PHE A 581 -10.62 -19.33 -26.64
C PHE A 581 -11.54 -20.23 -27.49
N TYR A 582 -11.10 -20.68 -28.68
CA TYR A 582 -11.95 -21.40 -29.66
C TYR A 582 -11.50 -22.82 -30.02
N ASN A 583 -10.34 -23.26 -29.53
CA ASN A 583 -9.77 -24.57 -29.85
C ASN A 583 -10.24 -25.65 -28.87
N ASN A 584 -10.28 -26.92 -29.29
CA ASN A 584 -10.50 -28.04 -28.35
C ASN A 584 -9.24 -28.32 -27.52
N ILE A 585 -9.35 -29.04 -26.39
CA ILE A 585 -8.20 -29.25 -25.49
C ILE A 585 -6.98 -29.91 -26.16
N ASN A 586 -7.20 -30.77 -27.17
CA ASN A 586 -6.10 -31.44 -27.86
C ASN A 586 -5.28 -30.41 -28.64
N GLN A 587 -5.97 -29.52 -29.37
CA GLN A 587 -5.36 -28.41 -30.08
C GLN A 587 -4.71 -27.42 -29.11
N LYS A 588 -5.39 -27.07 -28.00
CA LYS A 588 -4.81 -26.15 -26.99
C LYS A 588 -3.52 -26.73 -26.38
N ILE A 589 -3.49 -28.02 -26.02
CA ILE A 589 -2.28 -28.70 -25.49
C ILE A 589 -1.18 -28.80 -26.56
N ALA A 590 -1.55 -29.09 -27.82
CA ALA A 590 -0.59 -29.15 -28.92
C ALA A 590 0.09 -27.80 -29.14
N HIS A 591 -0.66 -26.69 -29.05
CA HIS A 591 -0.10 -25.34 -29.06
C HIS A 591 0.79 -25.08 -27.84
N LEU A 592 0.36 -25.48 -26.65
CA LEU A 592 1.12 -25.27 -25.41
C LEU A 592 2.50 -25.94 -25.44
N LYS A 593 2.63 -27.11 -26.09
CA LYS A 593 3.91 -27.83 -26.28
C LYS A 593 4.94 -27.07 -27.12
N GLN A 594 4.53 -26.05 -27.87
CA GLN A 594 5.43 -25.22 -28.66
C GLN A 594 6.21 -24.22 -27.79
N TYR A 595 5.80 -24.04 -26.53
CA TYR A 595 6.39 -23.10 -25.60
C TYR A 595 7.28 -23.83 -24.58
N ASP A 596 8.43 -23.23 -24.27
CA ASP A 596 9.21 -23.62 -23.11
C ASP A 596 8.54 -23.07 -21.85
N LEU A 597 7.73 -23.91 -21.21
CA LEU A 597 6.91 -23.55 -20.04
C LEU A 597 7.73 -23.15 -18.81
N ALA A 598 9.00 -23.55 -18.73
CA ALA A 598 9.88 -23.08 -17.66
C ALA A 598 10.22 -21.59 -17.81
N ASN A 599 10.26 -21.12 -19.07
CA ASN A 599 10.58 -19.74 -19.41
C ASN A 599 9.34 -18.90 -19.75
N HIS A 600 8.17 -19.50 -19.95
CA HIS A 600 6.92 -18.83 -20.38
C HIS A 600 5.74 -19.22 -19.47
N TRP A 601 5.92 -19.07 -18.16
CA TRP A 601 4.89 -19.44 -17.18
C TRP A 601 3.57 -18.70 -17.40
N GLU A 602 3.62 -17.44 -17.82
CA GLU A 602 2.45 -16.61 -18.08
C GLU A 602 1.49 -17.25 -19.12
N VAL A 603 2.05 -17.89 -20.15
CA VAL A 603 1.29 -18.65 -21.15
C VAL A 603 0.51 -19.80 -20.51
N MET A 604 1.16 -20.52 -19.58
CA MET A 604 0.50 -21.59 -18.81
C MET A 604 -0.59 -21.03 -17.89
N GLN A 605 -0.37 -19.87 -17.28
CA GLN A 605 -1.36 -19.22 -16.42
C GLN A 605 -2.65 -18.93 -17.21
N SER A 606 -2.56 -18.22 -18.34
CA SER A 606 -3.76 -17.90 -19.14
C SER A 606 -4.35 -19.13 -19.82
N PHE A 607 -3.53 -20.12 -20.20
CA PHE A 607 -4.02 -21.42 -20.62
C PHE A 607 -4.93 -22.04 -19.56
N CYS A 608 -4.44 -22.15 -18.32
CA CYS A 608 -5.20 -22.76 -17.23
C CYS A 608 -6.47 -21.96 -16.89
N GLN A 609 -6.40 -20.62 -16.90
CA GLN A 609 -7.55 -19.74 -16.70
C GLN A 609 -8.63 -19.90 -17.78
N ALA A 610 -8.24 -20.25 -19.01
CA ALA A 610 -9.16 -20.45 -20.13
C ALA A 610 -9.74 -21.88 -20.22
N LEU A 611 -9.32 -22.80 -19.36
CA LEU A 611 -9.84 -24.17 -19.36
C LEU A 611 -11.21 -24.25 -18.71
N ARG A 612 -12.16 -24.87 -19.43
CA ARG A 612 -13.42 -25.31 -18.84
C ARG A 612 -13.19 -26.46 -17.87
N TRP A 613 -14.13 -26.68 -16.95
CA TRP A 613 -14.04 -27.74 -15.94
C TRP A 613 -13.73 -29.12 -16.55
N GLU A 614 -14.39 -29.47 -17.65
CA GLU A 614 -14.20 -30.75 -18.33
C GLU A 614 -12.79 -30.85 -18.94
N GLU A 615 -12.27 -29.74 -19.44
CA GLU A 615 -10.94 -29.62 -20.06
C GLU A 615 -9.83 -29.72 -19.02
N GLN A 616 -10.05 -29.26 -17.79
CA GLN A 616 -9.07 -29.38 -16.69
C GLN A 616 -8.73 -30.85 -16.40
N SER A 617 -9.74 -31.73 -16.37
CA SER A 617 -9.51 -33.17 -16.14
C SER A 617 -8.69 -33.82 -17.28
N GLN A 618 -8.94 -33.38 -18.52
CA GLN A 618 -8.24 -33.86 -19.71
C GLN A 618 -6.81 -33.33 -19.76
N PHE A 619 -6.58 -32.11 -19.26
CA PHE A 619 -5.26 -31.55 -19.06
C PHE A 619 -4.45 -32.36 -18.04
N LEU A 620 -5.01 -32.65 -16.86
CA LEU A 620 -4.31 -33.42 -15.82
C LEU A 620 -3.88 -34.81 -16.27
N GLN A 621 -4.67 -35.47 -17.11
CA GLN A 621 -4.31 -36.78 -17.68
C GLN A 621 -3.05 -36.73 -18.56
N ARG A 622 -2.71 -35.55 -19.08
CA ARG A 622 -1.65 -35.37 -20.09
C ARG A 622 -0.53 -34.47 -19.61
N TRP A 623 -0.66 -33.87 -18.43
CA TRP A 623 0.28 -32.88 -17.92
C TRP A 623 1.68 -33.44 -17.66
N ALA A 624 1.81 -34.77 -17.50
CA ALA A 624 3.10 -35.45 -17.36
C ALA A 624 3.96 -35.28 -18.63
N ALA A 625 3.30 -35.20 -19.81
CA ALA A 625 3.96 -34.94 -21.08
C ALA A 625 4.55 -33.52 -21.18
N LEU A 626 4.20 -32.62 -20.26
CA LEU A 626 4.68 -31.23 -20.23
C LEU A 626 5.93 -31.03 -19.36
N LYS A 627 6.41 -32.08 -18.67
CA LYS A 627 7.65 -32.07 -17.85
C LYS A 627 7.77 -30.88 -16.88
N MET A 628 6.65 -30.47 -16.28
CA MET A 628 6.61 -29.33 -15.36
C MET A 628 7.25 -29.65 -14.01
N LYS A 629 7.86 -28.65 -13.35
CA LYS A 629 8.34 -28.76 -11.97
C LYS A 629 7.15 -28.97 -11.01
N LYS A 630 7.35 -29.71 -9.91
CA LYS A 630 6.30 -29.99 -8.90
C LYS A 630 5.66 -28.73 -8.31
N GLN A 631 6.45 -27.68 -8.08
CA GLN A 631 5.93 -26.40 -7.58
C GLN A 631 4.93 -25.77 -8.56
N ILE A 632 5.23 -25.79 -9.86
CA ILE A 632 4.34 -25.29 -10.91
C ILE A 632 3.05 -26.11 -10.94
N GLN A 633 3.15 -27.43 -10.85
CA GLN A 633 1.99 -28.32 -10.78
C GLN A 633 1.10 -27.99 -9.58
N GLN A 634 1.71 -27.73 -8.41
CA GLN A 634 1.00 -27.35 -7.20
C GLN A 634 0.24 -26.03 -7.38
N THR A 635 0.86 -25.03 -7.99
CA THR A 635 0.23 -23.75 -8.32
C THR A 635 -0.94 -23.93 -9.28
N ILE A 636 -0.81 -24.74 -10.34
CA ILE A 636 -1.91 -25.03 -11.28
C ILE A 636 -3.12 -25.61 -10.55
N ILE A 637 -2.91 -26.63 -9.73
CA ILE A 637 -4.00 -27.31 -9.00
C ILE A 637 -4.67 -26.36 -8.00
N ASN A 638 -3.88 -25.71 -7.17
CA ASN A 638 -4.39 -24.92 -6.06
C ASN A 638 -4.97 -23.57 -6.53
N GLU A 639 -4.22 -22.84 -7.34
CA GLU A 639 -4.58 -21.47 -7.73
C GLU A 639 -5.49 -21.42 -8.95
N TYR A 640 -5.16 -22.16 -10.00
CA TYR A 640 -5.88 -22.04 -11.27
C TYR A 640 -7.09 -22.94 -11.36
N PHE A 641 -7.01 -24.16 -10.84
CA PHE A 641 -8.17 -25.06 -10.82
C PHE A 641 -9.00 -24.87 -9.54
N GLY A 642 -8.45 -24.19 -8.53
CA GLY A 642 -9.13 -23.94 -7.26
C GLY A 642 -9.37 -25.23 -6.49
N ILE A 643 -8.43 -26.17 -6.50
CA ILE A 643 -8.54 -27.48 -5.84
C ILE A 643 -7.52 -27.53 -4.72
N ALA A 644 -7.98 -27.66 -3.47
CA ALA A 644 -7.12 -27.67 -2.31
C ALA A 644 -6.38 -29.01 -2.14
N LEU A 645 -5.27 -29.21 -2.86
CA LEU A 645 -4.46 -30.42 -2.79
C LEU A 645 -3.16 -30.13 -2.04
N SER A 646 -2.88 -30.86 -0.96
CA SER A 646 -1.71 -30.56 -0.10
C SER A 646 -0.37 -31.01 -0.68
N LYS A 647 -0.37 -32.08 -1.49
CA LYS A 647 0.83 -32.64 -2.13
C LYS A 647 0.53 -33.12 -3.55
N ILE A 648 1.43 -32.83 -4.48
CA ILE A 648 1.39 -33.36 -5.85
C ILE A 648 2.16 -34.69 -5.93
N GLU A 649 1.44 -35.79 -5.73
CA GLU A 649 1.92 -37.16 -5.91
C GLU A 649 1.04 -37.90 -6.94
N ASP A 650 1.60 -38.85 -7.69
CA ASP A 650 0.89 -39.53 -8.78
C ASP A 650 -0.43 -40.16 -8.34
N LYS A 651 -0.44 -40.79 -7.16
CA LYS A 651 -1.65 -41.37 -6.54
C LYS A 651 -2.70 -40.30 -6.21
N ALA A 652 -2.26 -39.14 -5.68
CA ALA A 652 -3.16 -38.03 -5.36
C ALA A 652 -3.80 -37.45 -6.63
N ILE A 653 -3.03 -37.35 -7.70
CA ILE A 653 -3.48 -36.82 -8.99
C ILE A 653 -4.41 -37.79 -9.73
N SER A 654 -4.10 -39.08 -9.72
CA SER A 654 -5.02 -40.11 -10.25
C SER A 654 -6.34 -40.14 -9.51
N THR A 655 -6.29 -39.97 -8.19
CA THR A 655 -7.50 -39.83 -7.36
C THR A 655 -8.29 -38.59 -7.73
N LEU A 656 -7.62 -37.45 -7.91
CA LEU A 656 -8.25 -36.21 -8.32
C LEU A 656 -8.93 -36.33 -9.69
N ILE A 657 -8.25 -36.89 -10.68
CA ILE A 657 -8.82 -37.09 -12.03
C ILE A 657 -10.07 -37.98 -11.96
N ARG A 658 -10.05 -39.04 -11.16
CA ARG A 658 -11.22 -39.91 -10.95
C ARG A 658 -12.36 -39.12 -10.31
N ASP A 659 -12.07 -38.34 -9.27
CA ASP A 659 -13.08 -37.54 -8.59
C ASP A 659 -13.68 -36.47 -9.52
N MET A 660 -12.88 -35.82 -10.37
CA MET A 660 -13.35 -34.83 -11.36
C MET A 660 -14.32 -35.42 -12.37
N LYS A 661 -14.21 -36.72 -12.68
CA LYS A 661 -15.15 -37.44 -13.56
C LYS A 661 -16.45 -37.84 -12.86
N GLN A 662 -16.42 -38.02 -11.55
CA GLN A 662 -17.54 -38.55 -10.76
C GLN A 662 -18.34 -37.46 -10.05
N MET A 663 -17.73 -36.30 -9.81
CA MET A 663 -18.31 -35.21 -9.04
C MET A 663 -18.40 -33.95 -9.89
N ASN A 664 -19.45 -33.17 -9.67
CA ASN A 664 -19.46 -31.80 -10.19
C ASN A 664 -18.39 -30.97 -9.48
N GLU A 665 -17.92 -29.92 -10.16
CA GLU A 665 -16.86 -29.02 -9.66
C GLU A 665 -17.11 -28.50 -8.23
N TYR A 666 -18.35 -28.14 -7.91
CA TYR A 666 -18.69 -27.57 -6.60
C TYR A 666 -18.47 -28.59 -5.48
N ALA A 667 -18.98 -29.81 -5.65
CA ALA A 667 -18.83 -30.90 -4.68
C ALA A 667 -17.37 -31.31 -4.52
N LEU A 668 -16.61 -31.35 -5.62
CA LEU A 668 -15.19 -31.69 -5.58
C LEU A 668 -14.37 -30.65 -4.82
N LYS A 669 -14.55 -29.36 -5.12
CA LYS A 669 -13.83 -28.28 -4.43
C LYS A 669 -14.11 -28.31 -2.92
N CYS A 670 -15.37 -28.54 -2.53
CA CYS A 670 -15.74 -28.70 -1.11
C CYS A 670 -15.09 -29.94 -0.46
N LYS A 671 -15.02 -31.07 -1.17
CA LYS A 671 -14.37 -32.31 -0.69
C LYS A 671 -12.88 -32.06 -0.39
N TYR A 672 -12.16 -31.45 -1.32
CA TYR A 672 -10.72 -31.22 -1.16
C TYR A 672 -10.41 -30.14 -0.11
N LEU A 673 -11.23 -29.09 -0.02
CA LEU A 673 -11.16 -28.12 1.08
C LEU A 673 -11.37 -28.77 2.45
N LYS A 674 -12.29 -29.75 2.56
CA LYS A 674 -12.48 -30.52 3.79
C LYS A 674 -11.27 -31.40 4.13
N GLN A 675 -10.57 -31.96 3.14
CA GLN A 675 -9.37 -32.79 3.36
C GLN A 675 -8.20 -32.00 3.96
N VAL A 676 -8.10 -30.70 3.65
CA VAL A 676 -7.10 -29.79 4.24
C VAL A 676 -7.62 -29.03 5.46
N GLU A 677 -8.66 -29.54 6.12
CA GLU A 677 -9.30 -28.95 7.31
C GLU A 677 -9.78 -27.49 7.12
N MET A 678 -10.25 -27.18 5.91
CA MET A 678 -10.91 -25.92 5.57
C MET A 678 -12.34 -26.17 5.08
N PRO A 679 -13.21 -26.83 5.86
CA PRO A 679 -14.58 -27.05 5.44
C PRO A 679 -15.27 -25.70 5.17
N VAL A 680 -15.93 -25.57 4.03
CA VAL A 680 -16.68 -24.35 3.65
C VAL A 680 -18.18 -24.56 3.62
N GLN A 681 -18.65 -25.76 3.95
CA GLN A 681 -20.06 -26.12 3.94
C GLN A 681 -20.60 -26.31 5.36
N ARG A 682 -21.86 -25.95 5.56
CA ARG A 682 -22.65 -26.31 6.74
C ARG A 682 -23.12 -27.77 6.63
N LYS A 683 -23.76 -28.28 7.70
CA LYS A 683 -24.35 -29.63 7.71
C LYS A 683 -25.40 -29.85 6.61
N ASP A 684 -26.06 -28.79 6.15
CA ASP A 684 -27.06 -28.82 5.07
C ASP A 684 -26.46 -28.80 3.66
N GLY A 685 -25.13 -28.81 3.54
CA GLY A 685 -24.42 -28.79 2.25
C GLY A 685 -24.31 -27.40 1.60
N LYS A 686 -24.92 -26.35 2.16
CA LYS A 686 -24.76 -24.98 1.65
C LYS A 686 -23.45 -24.36 2.13
N LEU A 687 -22.95 -23.37 1.38
CA LEU A 687 -21.77 -22.61 1.79
C LEU A 687 -22.02 -21.89 3.13
N ASP A 688 -21.06 -22.01 4.03
CA ASP A 688 -21.00 -21.22 5.27
C ASP A 688 -20.22 -19.93 4.99
N TYR A 689 -20.93 -18.88 4.57
CA TYR A 689 -20.29 -17.60 4.26
C TYR A 689 -19.58 -16.98 5.47
N ASN A 690 -19.99 -17.27 6.70
CA ASN A 690 -19.27 -16.80 7.89
C ASN A 690 -17.90 -17.49 8.00
N LEU A 691 -17.84 -18.79 7.71
CA LEU A 691 -16.60 -19.57 7.73
C LEU A 691 -15.68 -19.20 6.55
N ILE A 692 -16.25 -19.03 5.37
CA ILE A 692 -15.53 -18.55 4.18
C ILE A 692 -14.95 -17.17 4.42
N TYR A 693 -15.74 -16.23 4.94
CA TYR A 693 -15.26 -14.90 5.29
C TYR A 693 -14.11 -14.96 6.31
N LYS A 694 -14.20 -15.84 7.30
CA LYS A 694 -13.10 -16.07 8.26
C LYS A 694 -11.83 -16.55 7.57
N TYR A 695 -11.91 -17.46 6.60
CA TYR A 695 -10.73 -17.88 5.83
C TYR A 695 -10.19 -16.73 4.98
N LEU A 696 -11.04 -16.05 4.20
CA LEU A 696 -10.60 -14.95 3.35
C LEU A 696 -9.93 -13.86 4.18
N HIS A 697 -10.56 -13.43 5.27
CA HIS A 697 -10.03 -12.41 6.15
C HIS A 697 -8.70 -12.84 6.81
N TYR A 698 -8.57 -14.13 7.20
CA TYR A 698 -7.31 -14.68 7.72
C TYR A 698 -6.14 -14.55 6.72
N TYR A 699 -6.42 -14.78 5.43
CA TYR A 699 -5.42 -14.65 4.36
C TYR A 699 -5.29 -13.22 3.83
N PHE A 700 -6.23 -12.36 4.17
CA PHE A 700 -6.24 -10.93 3.86
C PHE A 700 -5.53 -10.12 4.95
N ALA A 701 -4.22 -10.33 5.08
CA ALA A 701 -3.39 -9.39 5.82
C ALA A 701 -3.05 -8.23 4.88
N GLU A 702 -3.88 -7.18 4.86
CA GLU A 702 -3.67 -6.05 3.93
C GLU A 702 -2.27 -5.44 4.09
N GLU A 703 -1.73 -5.38 5.32
CA GLU A 703 -0.39 -4.90 5.59
C GLU A 703 0.10 -5.36 6.98
N GLY A 704 1.28 -6.01 7.06
CA GLY A 704 1.80 -6.56 8.31
C GLY A 704 2.26 -5.58 9.39
N PHE A 705 2.18 -5.92 10.70
CA PHE A 705 2.62 -5.09 11.83
C PHE A 705 4.14 -4.94 11.96
N VAL A 706 4.90 -5.99 11.61
CA VAL A 706 6.33 -6.09 11.92
C VAL A 706 7.20 -6.00 10.67
N THR A 707 6.64 -6.30 9.49
CA THR A 707 7.38 -6.22 8.22
C THR A 707 6.56 -5.57 7.11
N THR A 708 7.25 -5.09 6.06
CA THR A 708 6.67 -4.37 4.91
C THR A 708 6.19 -5.29 3.79
N GLY A 709 6.23 -6.62 3.99
CA GLY A 709 5.91 -7.61 2.96
C GLY A 709 4.42 -7.64 2.59
N ASN A 710 4.12 -7.28 1.34
CA ASN A 710 2.83 -7.53 0.70
C ASN A 710 2.79 -8.98 0.19
N GLY A 711 2.83 -9.95 1.10
CA GLY A 711 2.77 -11.38 0.75
C GLY A 711 1.39 -11.95 1.02
N VAL A 712 0.53 -12.03 0.00
CA VAL A 712 -0.67 -12.86 0.08
C VAL A 712 -0.24 -14.28 -0.32
N SER A 713 -0.22 -15.22 0.62
CA SER A 713 -0.19 -16.66 0.27
C SER A 713 -1.52 -16.98 -0.41
N ARG A 714 -1.52 -16.96 -1.74
CA ARG A 714 -2.72 -17.15 -2.57
C ARG A 714 -3.12 -18.62 -2.65
N GLY A 715 -2.14 -19.53 -2.74
CA GLY A 715 -2.36 -20.95 -2.99
C GLY A 715 -3.44 -21.61 -2.15
N ILE A 716 -3.49 -21.35 -0.84
CA ILE A 716 -4.48 -21.99 0.04
C ILE A 716 -5.89 -21.41 -0.10
N ILE A 717 -6.02 -20.12 -0.40
CA ILE A 717 -7.32 -19.44 -0.39
C ILE A 717 -7.99 -19.40 -1.76
N GLU A 718 -7.24 -19.58 -2.85
CA GLU A 718 -7.79 -19.63 -4.21
C GLU A 718 -8.92 -20.66 -4.38
N PRO A 719 -8.86 -21.89 -3.83
CA PRO A 719 -10.00 -22.81 -3.88
C PRO A 719 -11.31 -22.23 -3.31
N VAL A 720 -11.22 -21.38 -2.29
CA VAL A 720 -12.37 -20.66 -1.70
C VAL A 720 -12.85 -19.54 -2.61
N ILE A 721 -11.93 -18.76 -3.19
CA ILE A 721 -12.24 -17.69 -4.16
C ILE A 721 -12.96 -18.26 -5.38
N HIS A 722 -12.47 -19.38 -5.90
CA HIS A 722 -13.08 -20.11 -7.02
C HIS A 722 -14.51 -20.55 -6.75
N LEU A 723 -14.81 -21.03 -5.53
CA LEU A 723 -16.18 -21.36 -5.12
C LEU A 723 -17.08 -20.12 -5.11
N LEU A 724 -16.59 -18.98 -4.62
CA LEU A 724 -17.34 -17.73 -4.61
C LEU A 724 -17.58 -17.17 -6.02
N LYS A 725 -16.57 -17.18 -6.89
CA LYS A 725 -16.68 -16.81 -8.30
C LYS A 725 -17.82 -17.58 -8.97
N LYS A 726 -17.90 -18.89 -8.71
CA LYS A 726 -18.96 -19.74 -9.24
C LYS A 726 -20.33 -19.43 -8.65
N GLU A 727 -20.44 -19.35 -7.33
CA GLU A 727 -21.70 -19.08 -6.62
C GLU A 727 -22.34 -17.76 -7.06
N PHE A 728 -21.54 -16.71 -7.23
CA PHE A 728 -22.01 -15.36 -7.56
C PHE A 728 -21.82 -14.98 -9.03
N LYS A 729 -21.40 -15.92 -9.90
CA LYS A 729 -21.10 -15.67 -11.33
C LYS A 729 -20.19 -14.45 -11.53
N SER A 730 -19.14 -14.33 -10.72
CA SER A 730 -18.22 -13.20 -10.70
C SER A 730 -16.86 -13.57 -11.32
N THR A 731 -16.20 -12.59 -11.94
CA THR A 731 -14.84 -12.72 -12.48
C THR A 731 -13.76 -12.25 -11.49
N GLN A 732 -14.16 -11.77 -10.31
CA GLN A 732 -13.26 -11.12 -9.36
C GLN A 732 -12.34 -12.13 -8.66
N GLU A 733 -11.05 -11.84 -8.64
CA GLU A 733 -10.00 -12.71 -8.07
C GLU A 733 -9.42 -12.13 -6.77
N SER A 734 -9.75 -10.88 -6.45
CA SER A 734 -9.22 -10.22 -5.27
C SER A 734 -9.88 -10.75 -3.99
N VAL A 735 -9.06 -11.20 -3.04
CA VAL A 735 -9.51 -11.50 -1.68
C VAL A 735 -10.21 -10.27 -1.06
N ALA A 736 -9.68 -9.06 -1.29
CA ALA A 736 -10.26 -7.80 -0.81
C ALA A 736 -11.71 -7.64 -1.29
N TYR A 737 -11.92 -7.86 -2.59
CA TYR A 737 -13.24 -7.77 -3.19
C TYR A 737 -14.21 -8.73 -2.51
N TRP A 738 -13.80 -9.98 -2.27
CA TRP A 738 -14.67 -10.98 -1.66
C TRP A 738 -14.96 -10.70 -0.19
N VAL A 739 -13.98 -10.21 0.58
CA VAL A 739 -14.18 -9.76 1.96
C VAL A 739 -15.23 -8.64 2.00
N ASP A 740 -15.06 -7.61 1.17
CA ASP A 740 -15.99 -6.47 1.09
C ASP A 740 -17.38 -6.89 0.56
N PHE A 741 -17.42 -7.73 -0.47
CA PHE A 741 -18.66 -8.21 -1.07
C PHE A 741 -19.52 -8.98 -0.06
N LEU A 742 -18.92 -9.91 0.69
CA LEU A 742 -19.62 -10.70 1.70
C LEU A 742 -20.16 -9.82 2.84
N MET A 743 -19.40 -8.78 3.24
CA MET A 743 -19.84 -7.77 4.20
C MET A 743 -21.02 -6.95 3.68
N GLN A 744 -20.91 -6.37 2.48
CA GLN A 744 -21.90 -5.48 1.90
C GLN A 744 -23.23 -6.18 1.60
N LYS A 745 -23.17 -7.45 1.17
CA LYS A 745 -24.36 -8.26 0.90
C LYS A 745 -25.06 -8.78 2.16
N LYS A 746 -24.53 -8.47 3.37
CA LYS A 746 -25.05 -8.95 4.66
C LYS A 746 -25.18 -10.49 4.71
N LEU A 747 -24.35 -11.20 3.93
CA LEU A 747 -24.30 -12.67 3.91
C LEU A 747 -23.60 -13.23 5.16
N ILE A 748 -22.91 -12.37 5.88
CA ILE A 748 -22.28 -12.66 7.15
C ILE A 748 -22.98 -11.91 8.27
N ASN A 749 -23.19 -12.59 9.39
CA ASN A 749 -23.81 -12.00 10.58
C ASN A 749 -22.72 -11.72 11.63
N VAL A 750 -21.56 -11.26 11.18
CA VAL A 750 -20.36 -11.11 12.01
C VAL A 750 -20.12 -9.63 12.27
N ARG A 751 -20.46 -9.19 13.48
CA ARG A 751 -19.66 -8.16 14.15
C ARG A 751 -18.41 -8.89 14.62
N PHE A 752 -17.25 -8.64 14.02
CA PHE A 752 -16.02 -9.32 14.42
C PHE A 752 -15.71 -8.93 15.87
N LYS A 753 -16.05 -9.83 16.80
CA LYS A 753 -15.48 -9.94 18.14
C LYS A 753 -15.50 -11.43 18.48
N THR A 754 -14.34 -12.08 18.43
CA THR A 754 -13.99 -13.38 19.05
C THR A 754 -14.43 -14.73 18.45
N ALA A 755 -15.34 -14.81 17.47
CA ALA A 755 -15.88 -16.12 17.00
C ALA A 755 -14.94 -16.97 16.10
N PHE A 756 -13.73 -16.53 15.76
CA PHE A 756 -12.79 -17.30 14.91
C PHE A 756 -12.30 -18.58 15.60
N LEU A 757 -12.21 -18.60 16.94
CA LEU A 757 -11.56 -19.68 17.68
C LEU A 757 -12.50 -20.77 18.22
N GLY A 758 -13.80 -20.47 18.34
CA GLY A 758 -14.77 -21.40 18.95
C GLY A 758 -15.17 -22.60 18.07
N ASN A 759 -15.08 -22.49 16.74
CA ASN A 759 -15.67 -23.49 15.82
C ASN A 759 -14.68 -24.52 15.27
N PHE A 760 -13.40 -24.47 15.65
CA PHE A 760 -12.37 -25.42 15.20
C PHE A 760 -11.98 -26.37 16.33
N GLN A 761 -12.97 -27.10 16.87
CA GLN A 761 -12.69 -28.32 17.60
C GLN A 761 -12.16 -29.36 16.60
N LEU A 762 -10.86 -29.62 16.64
CA LEU A 762 -10.31 -30.83 16.06
C LEU A 762 -11.00 -31.98 16.80
N LYS A 763 -11.81 -32.78 16.10
CA LYS A 763 -12.07 -34.13 16.61
C LYS A 763 -10.69 -34.79 16.63
N ASN A 764 -10.24 -35.17 17.83
CA ASN A 764 -9.07 -36.03 17.99
C ASN A 764 -9.31 -37.30 17.17
N THR A 765 -8.79 -37.33 15.94
CA THR A 765 -8.55 -38.57 15.21
C THR A 765 -7.07 -38.85 15.35
N LEU A 766 -6.77 -39.61 16.40
CA LEU A 766 -5.74 -40.64 16.50
C LEU A 766 -4.40 -40.31 15.83
N PHE A 767 -3.47 -39.81 16.63
CA PHE A 767 -2.08 -40.26 16.54
C PHE A 767 -1.90 -41.33 17.61
N ASP A 768 -2.03 -42.59 17.20
CA ASP A 768 -1.25 -43.72 17.67
C ASP A 768 -0.65 -44.40 16.42
#